data_AF-A0A9P7MRU5-F1
#
_entry.id   AF-A0A9P7MRU5-F1
#
_cell.length_a   1.000
_cell.length_b   1.000
_cell.length_c   1.000
_cell.angle_alpha   90.00
_cell.angle_beta   90.00
_cell.angle_gamma   90.00
#
_symmetry.space_group_name_H-M   'P 1'
#
loop_
_entity.id
_entity.type
_entity.pdbx_description
1 polymer ?
#
loop_
_entity_poly.entity_id
_entity_poly.type
_entity_poly.pdbx_seq_one_letter_code
_entity_poly.pdbx_strand_id
1 'polypeptide(L)'
;MNFHHPFTPYDVQEEFMRTVYNVLAQGAGQIGILESPTGTGKSLSLICASLTWLRNHKSSQCETSLHEAGESFKDEPAWLVDQLLKRRRDDLVQRWQDREKKLAAIRLKERALEDRGRKRRRLEASEDSGSRKDVDADEAEWLLEDLDDRDADSRDALSGLSKESREVLERLGLGGPRRKEDDDELLNEEIKIYYTSRTHSQLSQFISELRRPVFPASLPQAFAGGNEVDKEPVKLVPLSSRQRLCINPSVSRLGSVQAINDRCSELQQSKSTKKCSFVPKEDLLSATHQFRDTALATIPDIEDLHQLGKSLSVCPYYASRSALPGAEIITLPYPLLLQKSAREALGIKLEGNVVIIDEAHNIMDAIANVHAADIKLSELRKGRAMLGVYVKRFGKKLKGVNRVNVGRVGRVIDGLREWMENAQGSKQKDHGIVDSNDLIRTKGIDQINIFELIQYIQESKLAYKIESYAAHVEESANESDSSGKKNMPKLSSPVLHTLVSFLVALTNLSSEGRIFYQKIGSPPSDIQLSYLLLSPTHAFSSIVSASRAVILAGGTMSPFDDYRNHLFPMLDKAKITTLSCGHVIPRQNLCVWTLAGTRPGGSPFEFSYQRRGDEAMVKELGLAILNICSVVPDGVVVFFPSYGYLDEVSAAWSRLSQKDGQPSIWDRLQARKRVFRETKGCSSDTVLQEYSEAILGASENTPATPSSNGRGGALLLSVVGGKMSEGINFSDRLCRCVMVVGLPYPNVASPEWTAKMEYIETTTITKLTGPDGLAMPKAQATAEAKKAAREFYENACMRAVNQSIGRAIRHRGDYAAIVLVDSRYSTDRIQRKLPKWIRDGMGVPEKSSNSNMLGGLMGALGAFFREKRQLEH
;
A
#
# COMPACT_ATOMS: atom_id res chain seq x y z
N MET A 1 -19.35 -25.08 -4.19
CA MET A 1 -18.39 -24.78 -3.10
C MET A 1 -18.93 -23.59 -2.35
N ASN A 2 -19.09 -23.66 -1.02
CA ASN A 2 -19.56 -22.53 -0.23
C ASN A 2 -18.33 -21.72 0.24
N PHE A 3 -18.26 -20.44 -0.12
CA PHE A 3 -17.16 -19.54 0.27
C PHE A 3 -17.46 -18.72 1.54
N HIS A 4 -18.59 -19.00 2.21
CA HIS A 4 -19.01 -18.29 3.43
C HIS A 4 -19.11 -16.77 3.25
N HIS A 5 -19.48 -16.35 2.05
CA HIS A 5 -19.68 -14.95 1.73
C HIS A 5 -20.85 -14.40 2.58
N PRO A 6 -20.69 -13.26 3.27
CA PRO A 6 -21.68 -12.76 4.23
C PRO A 6 -22.97 -12.23 3.56
N PHE A 7 -22.97 -12.15 2.23
CA PHE A 7 -24.11 -11.77 1.39
C PHE A 7 -24.27 -12.79 0.27
N THR A 8 -25.36 -12.73 -0.49
CA THR A 8 -25.48 -13.48 -1.75
C THR A 8 -24.47 -12.94 -2.77
N PRO A 9 -23.46 -13.73 -3.17
CA PRO A 9 -22.45 -13.27 -4.11
C PRO A 9 -23.05 -13.11 -5.52
N TYR A 10 -22.54 -12.17 -6.30
CA TYR A 10 -22.82 -12.06 -7.72
C TYR A 10 -22.06 -13.16 -8.49
N ASP A 11 -22.56 -13.53 -9.68
CA ASP A 11 -21.89 -14.55 -10.53
C ASP A 11 -20.42 -14.21 -10.79
N VAL A 12 -20.11 -12.93 -11.03
CA VAL A 12 -18.74 -12.43 -11.23
C VAL A 12 -17.87 -12.56 -9.97
N GLN A 13 -18.46 -12.48 -8.78
CA GLN A 13 -17.75 -12.71 -7.51
C GLN A 13 -17.52 -14.20 -7.29
N GLU A 14 -18.48 -15.06 -7.64
CA GLU A 14 -18.28 -16.51 -7.57
C GLU A 14 -17.15 -16.98 -8.49
N GLU A 15 -17.12 -16.50 -9.74
CA GLU A 15 -16.05 -16.81 -10.69
C GLU A 15 -14.68 -16.35 -10.16
N PHE A 16 -14.63 -15.14 -9.61
CA PHE A 16 -13.44 -14.59 -8.96
C PHE A 16 -12.98 -15.47 -7.79
N MET A 17 -13.89 -15.83 -6.88
CA MET A 17 -13.58 -16.66 -5.71
C MET A 17 -13.11 -18.06 -6.08
N ARG A 18 -13.76 -18.71 -7.07
CA ARG A 18 -13.35 -20.03 -7.58
C ARG A 18 -11.96 -19.98 -8.19
N THR A 19 -11.65 -18.94 -8.96
CA THR A 19 -10.34 -18.78 -9.59
C THR A 19 -9.25 -18.60 -8.54
N VAL A 20 -9.47 -17.71 -7.54
CA VAL A 20 -8.56 -17.54 -6.40
C VAL A 20 -8.32 -18.87 -5.70
N TYR A 21 -9.39 -19.59 -5.34
CA TYR A 21 -9.29 -20.87 -4.65
C TYR A 21 -8.46 -21.89 -5.45
N ASN A 22 -8.69 -21.99 -6.76
CA ASN A 22 -7.99 -22.93 -7.63
C ASN A 22 -6.49 -22.63 -7.73
N VAL A 23 -6.11 -21.35 -7.85
CA VAL A 23 -4.69 -20.93 -7.86
C VAL A 23 -4.00 -21.32 -6.54
N LEU A 24 -4.65 -21.07 -5.40
CA LEU A 24 -4.10 -21.41 -4.09
C LEU A 24 -4.03 -22.93 -3.85
N ALA A 25 -5.04 -23.67 -4.32
CA ALA A 25 -5.13 -25.11 -4.23
C ALA A 25 -4.00 -25.81 -5.01
N GLN A 26 -3.78 -25.41 -6.26
CA GLN A 26 -2.68 -25.94 -7.10
C GLN A 26 -1.31 -25.69 -6.46
N GLY A 27 -1.05 -24.48 -5.94
CA GLY A 27 0.21 -24.13 -5.29
C GLY A 27 1.42 -24.24 -6.24
N ALA A 28 2.60 -24.63 -5.73
CA ALA A 28 3.82 -24.86 -6.52
C ALA A 28 4.31 -23.65 -7.35
N GLY A 29 4.14 -22.43 -6.83
CA GLY A 29 4.56 -21.18 -7.47
C GLY A 29 3.56 -20.67 -8.53
N GLN A 30 2.29 -21.07 -8.44
CA GLN A 30 1.22 -20.57 -9.30
C GLN A 30 0.95 -19.07 -9.05
N ILE A 31 0.60 -18.36 -10.13
CA ILE A 31 0.33 -16.93 -10.13
C ILE A 31 -1.08 -16.68 -10.64
N GLY A 32 -1.90 -15.98 -9.86
CA GLY A 32 -3.19 -15.46 -10.29
C GLY A 32 -3.10 -13.97 -10.59
N ILE A 33 -3.37 -13.54 -11.83
CA ILE A 33 -3.52 -12.12 -12.20
C ILE A 33 -5.00 -11.85 -12.43
N LEU A 34 -5.64 -11.17 -11.49
CA LEU A 34 -7.08 -11.04 -11.44
C LEU A 34 -7.48 -9.56 -11.51
N GLU A 35 -8.32 -9.23 -12.48
CA GLU A 35 -8.97 -7.93 -12.59
C GLU A 35 -10.41 -8.04 -12.11
N SER A 36 -10.77 -7.21 -11.12
CA SER A 36 -12.16 -7.05 -10.69
C SER A 36 -12.46 -5.56 -10.57
N PRO A 37 -13.41 -5.01 -11.36
CA PRO A 37 -13.74 -3.59 -11.33
C PRO A 37 -14.06 -3.08 -9.93
N THR A 38 -13.87 -1.78 -9.72
CA THR A 38 -14.22 -1.11 -8.46
C THR A 38 -15.70 -1.32 -8.10
N GLY A 39 -16.00 -1.41 -6.80
CA GLY A 39 -17.38 -1.58 -6.33
C GLY A 39 -17.97 -3.00 -6.46
N THR A 40 -17.21 -3.96 -6.97
CA THR A 40 -17.63 -5.37 -7.09
C THR A 40 -17.38 -6.22 -5.84
N GLY A 41 -16.90 -5.63 -4.73
CA GLY A 41 -16.58 -6.39 -3.50
C GLY A 41 -15.34 -7.28 -3.62
N LYS A 42 -14.31 -6.80 -4.34
CA LYS A 42 -13.04 -7.52 -4.60
C LYS A 42 -12.34 -7.97 -3.31
N SER A 43 -12.16 -7.08 -2.35
CA SER A 43 -11.43 -7.37 -1.11
C SER A 43 -12.18 -8.43 -0.28
N LEU A 44 -13.50 -8.29 -0.11
CA LEU A 44 -14.34 -9.33 0.49
C LEU A 44 -14.28 -10.68 -0.24
N SER A 45 -14.29 -10.68 -1.58
CA SER A 45 -14.18 -11.90 -2.39
C SER A 45 -12.81 -12.58 -2.21
N LEU A 46 -11.72 -11.79 -2.16
CA LEU A 46 -10.37 -12.30 -1.85
C LEU A 46 -10.33 -12.94 -0.45
N ILE A 47 -10.92 -12.28 0.55
CA ILE A 47 -10.98 -12.80 1.93
C ILE A 47 -11.71 -14.15 1.96
N CYS A 48 -12.92 -14.20 1.41
CA CYS A 48 -13.77 -15.39 1.43
C CYS A 48 -13.09 -16.58 0.74
N ALA A 49 -12.52 -16.37 -0.45
CA ALA A 49 -11.84 -17.44 -1.18
C ALA A 49 -10.56 -17.92 -0.48
N SER A 50 -9.73 -16.99 -0.01
CA SER A 50 -8.43 -17.32 0.58
C SER A 50 -8.55 -18.01 1.94
N LEU A 51 -9.50 -17.57 2.77
CA LEU A 51 -9.75 -18.20 4.07
C LEU A 51 -10.48 -19.53 3.95
N THR A 52 -11.43 -19.66 3.01
CA THR A 52 -12.05 -20.96 2.72
C THR A 52 -10.99 -21.97 2.27
N TRP A 53 -10.06 -21.54 1.41
CA TRP A 53 -8.91 -22.36 1.05
C TRP A 53 -8.05 -22.71 2.27
N LEU A 54 -7.71 -21.73 3.13
CA LEU A 54 -6.88 -21.97 4.30
C LEU A 54 -7.50 -22.99 5.26
N ARG A 55 -8.81 -22.88 5.55
CA ARG A 55 -9.54 -23.83 6.40
C ARG A 55 -9.54 -25.24 5.79
N ASN A 56 -9.86 -25.36 4.51
CA ASN A 56 -9.84 -26.65 3.81
C ASN A 56 -8.43 -27.26 3.78
N HIS A 57 -7.40 -26.43 3.59
CA HIS A 57 -6.01 -26.87 3.56
C HIS A 57 -5.54 -27.37 4.93
N LYS A 58 -5.87 -26.66 6.03
CA LYS A 58 -5.59 -27.10 7.40
C LYS A 58 -6.29 -28.42 7.73
N SER A 59 -7.56 -28.54 7.35
CA SER A 59 -8.32 -29.79 7.53
C SER A 59 -7.69 -30.95 6.76
N SER A 60 -7.30 -30.73 5.50
CA SER A 60 -6.64 -31.75 4.66
C SER A 60 -5.25 -32.14 5.19
N GLN A 61 -4.47 -31.17 5.70
CA GLN A 61 -3.18 -31.45 6.34
C GLN A 61 -3.34 -32.31 7.61
N CYS A 62 -4.36 -32.01 8.43
CA CYS A 62 -4.66 -32.79 9.61
C CYS A 62 -4.99 -34.24 9.26
N GLU A 63 -5.82 -34.47 8.24
CA GLU A 63 -6.13 -35.80 7.71
C GLU A 63 -4.88 -36.50 7.15
N THR A 64 -4.04 -35.79 6.41
CA THR A 64 -2.79 -36.34 5.84
C THR A 64 -1.82 -36.75 6.96
N SER A 65 -1.64 -35.92 7.99
CA SER A 65 -0.77 -36.23 9.13
C SER A 65 -1.26 -37.46 9.91
N LEU A 66 -2.58 -37.65 10.02
CA LEU A 66 -3.17 -38.84 10.62
C LEU A 66 -3.00 -40.07 9.73
N HIS A 67 -3.12 -39.93 8.40
CA HIS A 67 -2.85 -41.01 7.46
C HIS A 67 -1.39 -41.47 7.51
N GLU A 68 -0.43 -40.55 7.43
CA GLU A 68 1.01 -40.82 7.56
C GLU A 68 1.35 -41.49 8.89
N ALA A 69 0.71 -41.04 9.99
CA ALA A 69 0.82 -41.71 11.28
C ALA A 69 0.35 -43.17 11.18
N GLY A 70 -0.82 -43.41 10.57
CA GLY A 70 -1.35 -44.75 10.36
C GLY A 70 -0.42 -45.62 9.52
N GLU A 71 0.23 -45.04 8.52
CA GLU A 71 1.21 -45.75 7.70
C GLU A 71 2.47 -46.15 8.49
N SER A 72 2.92 -45.31 9.43
CA SER A 72 4.07 -45.61 10.29
C SER A 72 3.82 -46.78 11.26
N PHE A 73 2.56 -47.12 11.50
CA PHE A 73 2.16 -48.23 12.39
C PHE A 73 1.63 -49.44 11.61
N LYS A 74 1.88 -49.56 10.31
CA LYS A 74 1.37 -50.68 9.47
C LYS A 74 1.78 -52.08 9.94
N ASP A 75 2.91 -52.20 10.63
CA ASP A 75 3.42 -53.47 11.15
C ASP A 75 2.81 -53.87 12.51
N GLU A 76 2.00 -52.99 13.11
CA GLU A 76 1.33 -53.23 14.40
C GLU A 76 -0.07 -53.85 14.21
N PRO A 77 -0.62 -54.54 15.23
CA PRO A 77 -1.99 -55.06 15.18
C PRO A 77 -3.04 -53.96 14.91
N ALA A 78 -4.01 -54.22 14.03
CA ALA A 78 -4.99 -53.23 13.59
C ALA A 78 -5.76 -52.53 14.73
N TRP A 79 -6.05 -53.24 15.83
CA TRP A 79 -6.71 -52.66 17.01
C TRP A 79 -5.82 -51.64 17.75
N LEU A 80 -4.50 -51.85 17.76
CA LEU A 80 -3.54 -50.94 18.38
C LEU A 80 -3.33 -49.70 17.51
N VAL A 81 -3.25 -49.88 16.19
CA VAL A 81 -3.19 -48.77 15.22
C VAL A 81 -4.42 -47.86 15.35
N ASP A 82 -5.62 -48.43 15.39
CA ASP A 82 -6.86 -47.67 15.57
C ASP A 82 -6.88 -46.92 16.90
N GLN A 83 -6.44 -47.56 17.99
CA GLN A 83 -6.35 -46.91 19.31
C GLN A 83 -5.31 -45.77 19.34
N LEU A 84 -4.16 -45.93 18.68
CA LEU A 84 -3.13 -44.88 18.58
C LEU A 84 -3.58 -43.71 17.72
N LEU A 85 -4.25 -43.98 16.58
CA LEU A 85 -4.84 -42.96 15.72
C LEU A 85 -5.97 -42.20 16.45
N LYS A 86 -6.80 -42.92 17.20
CA LYS A 86 -7.85 -42.32 18.04
C LYS A 86 -7.23 -41.43 19.13
N ARG A 87 -6.20 -41.90 19.84
CA ARG A 87 -5.49 -41.09 20.84
C ARG A 87 -4.87 -39.83 20.23
N ARG A 88 -4.22 -39.95 19.07
CA ARG A 88 -3.61 -38.80 18.37
C ARG A 88 -4.66 -37.79 17.92
N ARG A 89 -5.81 -38.27 17.44
CA ARG A 89 -6.97 -37.44 17.11
C ARG A 89 -7.51 -36.70 18.33
N ASP A 90 -7.74 -37.42 19.43
CA ASP A 90 -8.23 -36.84 20.68
C ASP A 90 -7.25 -35.77 21.21
N ASP A 91 -5.94 -36.04 21.13
CA ASP A 91 -4.89 -35.07 21.49
C ASP A 91 -4.95 -33.78 20.64
N LEU A 92 -5.12 -33.90 19.32
CA LEU A 92 -5.25 -32.76 18.41
C LEU A 92 -6.50 -31.93 18.71
N VAL A 93 -7.64 -32.60 18.96
CA VAL A 93 -8.90 -31.94 19.31
C VAL A 93 -8.79 -31.24 20.65
N GLN A 94 -8.22 -31.87 21.67
CA GLN A 94 -8.01 -31.27 22.99
C GLN A 94 -7.12 -30.02 22.91
N ARG A 95 -5.98 -30.09 22.20
CA ARG A 95 -5.10 -28.92 21.99
C ARG A 95 -5.82 -27.78 21.30
N TRP A 96 -6.64 -28.07 20.30
CA TRP A 96 -7.44 -27.06 19.62
C TRP A 96 -8.49 -26.44 20.55
N GLN A 97 -9.23 -27.26 21.29
CA GLN A 97 -10.26 -26.81 22.24
C GLN A 97 -9.67 -25.93 23.35
N ASP A 98 -8.53 -26.32 23.91
CA ASP A 98 -7.86 -25.56 24.97
C ASP A 98 -7.39 -24.20 24.47
N ARG A 99 -6.83 -24.16 23.25
CA ARG A 99 -6.42 -22.90 22.60
C ARG A 99 -7.61 -21.98 22.36
N GLU A 100 -8.71 -22.50 21.81
CA GLU A 100 -9.90 -21.68 21.54
C GLU A 100 -10.60 -21.22 22.83
N LYS A 101 -10.67 -22.07 23.87
CA LYS A 101 -11.17 -21.67 25.20
C LYS A 101 -10.35 -20.52 25.80
N LYS A 102 -9.01 -20.60 25.72
CA LYS A 102 -8.11 -19.54 26.20
C LYS A 102 -8.35 -18.22 25.46
N LEU A 103 -8.45 -18.26 24.12
CA LEU A 103 -8.74 -17.07 23.32
C LEU A 103 -10.15 -16.52 23.58
N ALA A 104 -11.15 -17.37 23.77
CA ALA A 104 -12.52 -16.96 24.08
C ALA A 104 -12.63 -16.27 25.45
N ALA A 105 -11.94 -16.78 26.47
CA ALA A 105 -11.88 -16.14 27.78
C ALA A 105 -11.27 -14.73 27.72
N ILE A 106 -10.23 -14.55 26.91
CA ILE A 106 -9.59 -13.24 26.69
C ILE A 106 -10.55 -12.26 26.02
N ARG A 107 -11.28 -12.68 24.98
CA ARG A 107 -12.30 -11.84 24.32
C ARG A 107 -13.37 -11.37 25.29
N LEU A 108 -13.81 -12.26 26.18
CA LEU A 108 -14.84 -11.92 27.16
C LEU A 108 -14.32 -10.89 28.18
N LYS A 109 -13.07 -11.06 28.64
CA LYS A 109 -12.41 -10.10 29.52
C LYS A 109 -12.26 -8.72 28.86
N GLU A 110 -11.88 -8.67 27.59
CA GLU A 110 -11.71 -7.42 26.85
C GLU A 110 -13.05 -6.69 26.64
N ARG A 111 -14.10 -7.39 26.20
CA ARG A 111 -15.44 -6.77 26.07
C ARG A 111 -15.95 -6.21 27.39
N ALA A 112 -15.73 -6.92 28.50
CA ALA A 112 -16.09 -6.43 29.82
C ALA A 112 -15.33 -5.14 30.19
N LEU A 113 -14.07 -5.01 29.76
CA LEU A 113 -13.23 -3.83 30.00
C LEU A 113 -13.67 -2.64 29.12
N GLU A 114 -14.02 -2.88 27.86
CA GLU A 114 -14.61 -1.88 26.96
C GLU A 114 -15.97 -1.38 27.46
N ASP A 115 -16.84 -2.28 27.91
CA ASP A 115 -18.17 -1.93 28.42
C ASP A 115 -18.08 -1.11 29.71
N ARG A 116 -17.11 -1.41 30.60
CA ARG A 116 -16.81 -0.59 31.78
C ARG A 116 -16.36 0.81 31.37
N GLY A 117 -15.47 0.92 30.38
CA GLY A 117 -15.02 2.21 29.83
C GLY A 117 -16.15 3.01 29.18
N ARG A 118 -17.07 2.35 28.47
CA ARG A 118 -18.24 2.99 27.84
C ARG A 118 -19.26 3.47 28.87
N LYS A 119 -19.49 2.70 29.94
CA LYS A 119 -20.34 3.10 31.08
C LYS A 119 -19.75 4.32 31.81
N ARG A 120 -18.43 4.37 32.02
CA ARG A 120 -17.74 5.52 32.64
C ARG A 120 -17.87 6.80 31.80
N ARG A 121 -17.66 6.73 30.48
CA ARG A 121 -17.87 7.88 29.58
C ARG A 121 -19.33 8.34 29.50
N ARG A 122 -20.29 7.43 29.68
CA ARG A 122 -21.73 7.77 29.67
C ARG A 122 -22.15 8.47 30.96
N LEU A 123 -21.51 8.16 32.09
CA LEU A 123 -21.70 8.86 33.35
C LEU A 123 -21.07 10.26 33.30
N GLU A 124 -19.83 10.38 32.80
CA GLU A 124 -19.15 11.67 32.61
C GLU A 124 -19.89 12.60 31.61
N ALA A 125 -20.55 12.05 30.58
CA ALA A 125 -21.38 12.81 29.65
C ALA A 125 -22.77 13.21 30.22
N SER A 126 -23.19 12.61 31.33
CA SER A 126 -24.47 12.95 32.00
C SER A 126 -24.30 14.00 33.10
N GLU A 127 -23.07 14.37 33.46
CA GLU A 127 -22.77 15.31 34.54
C GLU A 127 -22.62 16.78 34.10
N ASP A 128 -22.90 17.11 32.83
CA ASP A 128 -22.88 18.52 32.35
C ASP A 128 -24.24 19.23 32.47
N SER A 129 -25.16 18.71 33.29
CA SER A 129 -26.38 19.43 33.66
C SER A 129 -26.84 19.13 35.10
N GLY A 130 -26.32 19.90 36.05
CA GLY A 130 -27.06 20.31 37.25
C GLY A 130 -26.69 19.66 38.58
N SER A 131 -26.27 20.53 39.52
CA SER A 131 -26.47 20.45 40.97
C SER A 131 -25.70 19.37 41.75
N ARG A 132 -24.57 19.79 42.35
CA ARG A 132 -23.91 19.19 43.52
C ARG A 132 -24.90 18.80 44.63
N LYS A 133 -24.82 17.56 45.09
CA LYS A 133 -25.03 17.17 46.49
C LYS A 133 -24.02 16.09 46.88
N ASP A 134 -23.27 16.39 47.92
CA ASP A 134 -22.34 15.50 48.61
C ASP A 134 -23.07 14.25 49.12
N VAL A 135 -22.60 13.06 48.70
CA VAL A 135 -22.60 11.83 49.50
C VAL A 135 -21.38 10.98 49.06
N ASP A 136 -20.42 10.86 49.98
CA ASP A 136 -19.30 9.91 50.09
C ASP A 136 -18.68 9.35 48.80
N ALA A 137 -17.63 10.04 48.31
CA ALA A 137 -16.74 9.57 47.24
C ALA A 137 -15.34 9.14 47.71
N ASP A 138 -15.06 9.17 49.02
CA ASP A 138 -13.69 8.98 49.53
C ASP A 138 -13.36 7.53 49.98
N GLU A 139 -14.32 6.60 49.96
CA GLU A 139 -14.04 5.17 50.29
C GLU A 139 -13.80 4.27 49.07
N ALA A 140 -14.01 4.76 47.84
CA ALA A 140 -13.76 3.99 46.61
C ALA A 140 -12.39 4.28 45.96
N GLU A 141 -11.69 5.34 46.37
CA GLU A 141 -10.40 5.74 45.80
C GLU A 141 -9.21 4.97 46.41
N TRP A 142 -9.43 4.24 47.52
CA TRP A 142 -8.42 3.43 48.21
C TRP A 142 -8.72 1.92 48.26
N LEU A 143 -9.75 1.45 47.55
CA LEU A 143 -9.94 0.01 47.34
C LEU A 143 -8.89 -0.48 46.34
N LEU A 144 -7.80 -1.04 46.87
CA LEU A 144 -7.03 -2.04 46.15
C LEU A 144 -8.01 -3.09 45.62
N GLU A 145 -8.00 -3.34 44.30
CA GLU A 145 -8.64 -4.54 43.78
C GLU A 145 -7.97 -5.72 44.47
N ASP A 146 -8.76 -6.50 45.22
CA ASP A 146 -8.33 -7.78 45.75
C ASP A 146 -7.74 -8.58 44.59
N LEU A 147 -6.44 -8.84 44.68
CA LEU A 147 -5.68 -9.76 43.84
C LEU A 147 -6.04 -11.22 44.16
N ASP A 148 -7.27 -11.51 44.56
CA ASP A 148 -7.73 -12.87 44.85
C ASP A 148 -8.54 -13.41 43.67
N ASP A 149 -7.79 -13.77 42.62
CA ASP A 149 -8.10 -14.96 41.82
C ASP A 149 -6.90 -15.48 41.00
N ARG A 150 -5.67 -15.29 41.51
CA ARG A 150 -4.49 -16.03 41.05
C ARG A 150 -3.50 -16.29 42.19
N ASP A 151 -3.96 -17.01 43.21
CA ASP A 151 -3.11 -17.93 43.96
C ASP A 151 -4.03 -18.92 44.70
N ALA A 152 -4.73 -19.76 43.94
CA ALA A 152 -5.35 -20.97 44.49
C ALA A 152 -4.76 -22.18 43.75
N ASP A 153 -3.92 -22.88 44.51
CA ASP A 153 -3.30 -24.19 44.26
C ASP A 153 -2.14 -24.28 43.27
N SER A 154 -1.00 -23.73 43.71
CA SER A 154 0.20 -24.58 43.83
C SER A 154 0.69 -24.61 45.28
N ARG A 155 -0.15 -25.08 46.20
CA ARG A 155 0.43 -25.82 47.34
C ARG A 155 1.09 -27.03 46.70
N ASP A 156 2.41 -26.98 46.67
CA ASP A 156 3.28 -28.10 46.31
C ASP A 156 2.84 -29.30 47.16
N ALA A 157 1.96 -30.15 46.60
CA ALA A 157 1.34 -31.29 47.27
C ALA A 157 2.38 -32.34 47.72
N LEU A 158 3.65 -32.10 47.39
CA LEU A 158 4.82 -32.92 47.66
C LEU A 158 5.86 -32.19 48.53
N SER A 159 5.53 -31.02 49.10
CA SER A 159 6.43 -30.24 49.96
C SER A 159 6.79 -30.93 51.28
N GLY A 160 6.06 -31.99 51.67
CA GLY A 160 6.36 -32.85 52.82
C GLY A 160 7.20 -34.10 52.53
N LEU A 161 7.61 -34.34 51.27
CA LEU A 161 8.35 -35.55 50.89
C LEU A 161 9.86 -35.32 50.85
N SER A 162 10.62 -36.36 51.23
CA SER A 162 12.10 -36.33 51.17
C SER A 162 12.60 -36.14 49.74
N LYS A 163 13.82 -35.62 49.62
CA LYS A 163 14.44 -35.33 48.32
C LYS A 163 14.54 -36.58 47.43
N GLU A 164 14.77 -37.76 48.01
CA GLU A 164 14.79 -39.02 47.25
C GLU A 164 13.39 -39.41 46.74
N SER A 165 12.35 -39.13 47.53
CA SER A 165 10.96 -39.45 47.17
C SER A 165 10.46 -38.61 45.99
N ARG A 166 10.91 -37.35 45.89
CA ARG A 166 10.60 -36.45 44.76
C ARG A 166 11.28 -36.91 43.47
N GLU A 167 12.53 -37.36 43.55
CA GLU A 167 13.27 -37.89 42.39
C GLU A 167 12.64 -39.17 41.81
N VAL A 168 12.05 -40.02 42.67
CA VAL A 168 11.34 -41.24 42.24
C VAL A 168 10.02 -40.90 41.55
N LEU A 169 9.26 -39.93 42.07
CA LEU A 169 8.02 -39.44 41.45
C LEU A 169 8.26 -38.75 40.10
N GLU A 170 9.38 -38.04 39.97
CA GLU A 170 9.80 -37.41 38.72
C GLU A 170 10.21 -38.45 37.67
N ARG A 171 10.87 -39.55 38.07
CA ARG A 171 11.15 -40.70 37.19
C ARG A 171 9.90 -41.47 36.76
N LEU A 172 8.79 -41.36 37.51
CA LEU A 172 7.50 -42.00 37.22
C LEU A 172 6.51 -41.07 36.48
N GLY A 173 6.92 -39.84 36.13
CA GLY A 173 6.15 -38.93 35.28
C GLY A 173 4.95 -38.25 35.94
N LEU A 174 4.87 -38.25 37.27
CA LEU A 174 3.77 -37.65 38.03
C LEU A 174 4.34 -36.63 39.04
N GLY A 175 4.42 -35.35 38.65
CA GLY A 175 4.62 -34.25 39.62
C GLY A 175 5.87 -33.38 39.48
N GLY A 176 6.30 -33.04 38.26
CA GLY A 176 7.20 -31.90 38.02
C GLY A 176 6.42 -30.65 37.57
N PRO A 177 6.88 -29.41 37.85
CA PRO A 177 6.32 -28.23 37.20
C PRO A 177 6.44 -28.43 35.69
N ARG A 178 5.33 -28.32 34.94
CA ARG A 178 5.37 -28.27 33.47
C ARG A 178 6.45 -27.27 33.07
N ARG A 179 7.43 -27.70 32.27
CA ARG A 179 8.49 -26.80 31.82
C ARG A 179 7.81 -25.62 31.12
N LYS A 180 8.18 -24.40 31.50
CA LYS A 180 7.71 -23.15 30.84
C LYS A 180 8.09 -23.04 29.36
N GLU A 181 8.87 -23.99 28.85
CA GLU A 181 9.18 -24.17 27.42
C GLU A 181 7.97 -24.73 26.64
N ASP A 182 6.99 -25.36 27.31
CA ASP A 182 5.80 -25.93 26.67
C ASP A 182 4.88 -24.86 26.04
N ASP A 183 4.94 -23.60 26.51
CA ASP A 183 4.12 -22.49 25.97
C ASP A 183 4.62 -21.97 24.61
N ASP A 184 5.92 -22.15 24.31
CA ASP A 184 6.54 -21.80 23.02
C ASP A 184 6.53 -22.98 22.03
N GLU A 185 6.47 -24.24 22.50
CA GLU A 185 6.27 -25.44 21.67
C GLU A 185 4.84 -25.55 21.06
N LEU A 186 3.88 -24.76 21.54
CA LEU A 186 2.47 -24.78 21.10
C LEU A 186 2.21 -24.11 19.73
N LEU A 187 3.22 -23.51 19.10
CA LEU A 187 3.05 -22.75 17.86
C LEU A 187 3.91 -23.32 16.73
N ASN A 188 3.47 -24.43 16.14
CA ASN A 188 4.02 -24.88 14.86
C ASN A 188 3.81 -23.78 13.80
N GLU A 189 4.81 -23.56 12.96
CA GLU A 189 4.72 -22.62 11.84
C GLU A 189 3.71 -23.14 10.80
N GLU A 190 2.45 -22.78 10.97
CA GLU A 190 1.39 -23.05 10.01
C GLU A 190 1.53 -22.15 8.78
N ILE A 191 0.88 -22.55 7.68
CA ILE A 191 0.82 -21.76 6.46
C ILE A 191 0.10 -20.42 6.72
N LYS A 192 0.68 -19.33 6.20
CA LYS A 192 0.22 -17.94 6.42
C LYS A 192 -0.15 -17.28 5.11
N ILE A 193 -1.09 -16.35 5.20
CA ILE A 193 -1.48 -15.46 4.10
C ILE A 193 -0.91 -14.07 4.37
N TYR A 194 0.03 -13.64 3.54
CA TYR A 194 0.54 -12.28 3.54
C TYR A 194 -0.32 -11.41 2.65
N TYR A 195 -1.11 -10.52 3.24
CA TYR A 195 -1.95 -9.57 2.51
C TYR A 195 -1.28 -8.22 2.41
N THR A 196 -1.13 -7.71 1.19
CA THR A 196 -0.40 -6.46 0.95
C THR A 196 -1.21 -5.47 0.14
N SER A 197 -1.13 -4.20 0.52
CA SER A 197 -1.81 -3.10 -0.16
C SER A 197 -0.91 -1.86 -0.23
N ARG A 198 -1.29 -0.92 -1.10
CA ARG A 198 -0.52 0.30 -1.35
C ARG A 198 -0.51 1.26 -0.16
N THR A 199 -1.66 1.46 0.50
CA THR A 199 -1.80 2.43 1.61
C THR A 199 -2.28 1.77 2.90
N HIS A 200 -1.96 2.40 4.05
CA HIS A 200 -2.48 1.96 5.35
C HIS A 200 -4.01 2.05 5.43
N SER A 201 -4.63 3.06 4.83
CA SER A 201 -6.09 3.19 4.82
C SER A 201 -6.80 2.01 4.13
N GLN A 202 -6.19 1.45 3.07
CA GLN A 202 -6.72 0.25 2.40
C GLN A 202 -6.57 -1.00 3.29
N LEU A 203 -5.49 -1.10 4.06
CA LEU A 203 -5.32 -2.19 5.03
C LEU A 203 -6.37 -2.09 6.14
N SER A 204 -6.63 -0.90 6.69
CA SER A 204 -7.71 -0.69 7.66
C SER A 204 -9.09 -1.06 7.09
N GLN A 205 -9.35 -0.71 5.83
CA GLN A 205 -10.57 -1.13 5.14
C GLN A 205 -10.66 -2.65 5.03
N PHE A 206 -9.59 -3.32 4.61
CA PHE A 206 -9.53 -4.79 4.53
C PHE A 206 -9.83 -5.45 5.89
N ILE A 207 -9.28 -4.92 6.98
CA ILE A 207 -9.52 -5.41 8.35
C ILE A 207 -11.01 -5.25 8.73
N SER A 208 -11.63 -4.14 8.35
CA SER A 208 -13.06 -3.93 8.59
C SER A 208 -13.95 -4.90 7.80
N GLU A 209 -13.53 -5.29 6.59
CA GLU A 209 -14.22 -6.28 5.76
C GLU A 209 -14.00 -7.71 6.27
N LEU A 210 -12.82 -8.01 6.82
CA LEU A 210 -12.46 -9.30 7.40
C LEU A 210 -13.30 -9.66 8.64
N ARG A 211 -13.80 -8.66 9.37
CA ARG A 211 -14.68 -8.86 10.54
C ARG A 211 -16.10 -9.33 10.18
N ARG A 212 -16.49 -9.31 8.89
CA ARG A 212 -17.85 -9.64 8.42
C ARG A 212 -18.10 -11.15 8.20
N PRO A 213 -17.27 -11.88 7.42
CA PRO A 213 -17.49 -13.30 7.17
C PRO A 213 -17.19 -14.14 8.41
N VAL A 214 -17.86 -15.30 8.51
CA VAL A 214 -17.66 -16.27 9.58
C VAL A 214 -17.34 -17.62 8.94
N PHE A 215 -16.24 -18.23 9.36
CA PHE A 215 -15.73 -19.47 8.77
C PHE A 215 -15.91 -20.65 9.73
N PRO A 216 -16.06 -21.88 9.20
CA PRO A 216 -16.07 -23.10 9.99
C PRO A 216 -14.70 -23.36 10.62
N ALA A 217 -14.66 -24.24 11.62
CA ALA A 217 -13.43 -24.70 12.25
C ALA A 217 -12.47 -25.35 11.24
N SER A 218 -11.17 -25.21 11.50
CA SER A 218 -10.10 -25.85 10.72
C SER A 218 -9.93 -27.35 10.98
N LEU A 219 -10.66 -27.91 11.95
CA LEU A 219 -10.67 -29.35 12.23
C LEU A 219 -11.54 -30.10 11.20
N PRO A 220 -11.15 -31.31 10.78
CA PRO A 220 -11.99 -32.20 9.99
C PRO A 220 -13.38 -32.42 10.63
N GLN A 221 -14.42 -32.42 9.80
CA GLN A 221 -15.81 -32.63 10.26
C GLN A 221 -16.01 -33.96 10.99
N ALA A 222 -15.16 -34.96 10.73
CA ALA A 222 -15.14 -36.23 11.44
C ALA A 222 -14.84 -36.10 12.96
N PHE A 223 -14.30 -34.95 13.41
CA PHE A 223 -13.97 -34.70 14.81
C PHE A 223 -15.01 -33.83 15.53
N ALA A 224 -15.91 -33.18 14.79
CA ALA A 224 -16.98 -32.36 15.34
C ALA A 224 -18.11 -33.27 15.84
N GLY A 225 -18.14 -33.50 17.15
CA GLY A 225 -19.20 -34.27 17.80
C GLY A 225 -20.52 -33.52 17.80
N GLY A 226 -21.27 -33.56 16.69
CA GLY A 226 -22.72 -33.32 16.58
C GLY A 226 -23.32 -31.99 17.04
N ASN A 227 -22.58 -31.10 17.71
CA ASN A 227 -23.08 -29.83 18.24
C ASN A 227 -22.79 -28.66 17.29
N GLU A 228 -23.79 -27.82 17.03
CA GLU A 228 -23.80 -26.71 16.06
C GLU A 228 -22.86 -25.49 16.34
N VAL A 229 -21.80 -25.63 17.13
CA VAL A 229 -20.95 -24.49 17.53
C VAL A 229 -19.46 -24.69 17.26
N ASP A 230 -19.09 -24.82 15.98
CA ASP A 230 -17.68 -24.88 15.57
C ASP A 230 -17.31 -23.76 14.58
N LYS A 231 -17.44 -22.50 15.05
CA LYS A 231 -16.98 -21.31 14.32
C LYS A 231 -15.59 -20.92 14.81
N GLU A 232 -14.61 -20.85 13.90
CA GLU A 232 -13.26 -20.42 14.25
C GLU A 232 -13.01 -18.98 13.78
N PRO A 233 -12.80 -18.03 14.70
CA PRO A 233 -12.46 -16.66 14.36
C PRO A 233 -11.06 -16.57 13.74
N VAL A 234 -10.92 -15.66 12.80
CA VAL A 234 -9.67 -15.44 12.07
C VAL A 234 -8.63 -14.77 12.97
N LYS A 235 -7.40 -15.27 12.92
CA LYS A 235 -6.25 -14.71 13.66
C LYS A 235 -5.44 -13.79 12.73
N LEU A 236 -5.44 -12.49 12.99
CA LEU A 236 -4.78 -11.47 12.16
C LEU A 236 -3.73 -10.70 12.96
N VAL A 237 -2.56 -10.44 12.36
CA VAL A 237 -1.57 -9.50 12.91
C VAL A 237 -1.16 -8.46 11.86
N PRO A 238 -1.45 -7.16 12.05
CA PRO A 238 -0.95 -6.11 11.17
C PRO A 238 0.50 -5.72 11.49
N LEU A 239 1.31 -5.62 10.44
CA LEU A 239 2.68 -5.12 10.50
C LEU A 239 2.77 -3.71 9.92
N SER A 240 3.48 -2.83 10.63
CA SER A 240 3.64 -1.44 10.25
C SER A 240 5.02 -0.90 10.62
N SER A 241 5.32 0.32 10.16
CA SER A 241 6.57 1.00 10.45
C SER A 241 6.65 1.45 11.91
N ARG A 242 7.89 1.71 12.38
CA ARG A 242 8.12 2.27 13.72
C ARG A 242 7.44 3.63 13.92
N GLN A 243 7.21 4.39 12.85
CA GLN A 243 6.57 5.71 12.93
C GLN A 243 5.15 5.63 13.50
N ARG A 244 4.39 4.58 13.19
CA ARG A 244 3.02 4.40 13.71
C ARG A 244 2.96 3.59 15.00
N LEU A 245 3.82 2.58 15.14
CA LEU A 245 3.76 1.66 16.29
C LEU A 245 4.61 2.10 17.50
N CYS A 246 5.43 3.15 17.40
CA CYS A 246 6.26 3.57 18.53
C CYS A 246 5.45 4.37 19.57
N ILE A 247 5.45 3.88 20.81
CA ILE A 247 4.83 4.53 21.97
C ILE A 247 5.79 5.41 22.77
N ASN A 248 7.10 5.34 22.53
CA ASN A 248 8.10 6.11 23.27
C ASN A 248 8.05 7.58 22.82
N PRO A 249 7.70 8.55 23.71
CA PRO A 249 7.51 9.95 23.33
C PRO A 249 8.79 10.63 22.83
N SER A 250 9.97 10.16 23.25
CA SER A 250 11.25 10.69 22.76
C SER A 250 11.57 10.29 21.32
N VAL A 251 10.94 9.21 20.82
CA VAL A 251 11.14 8.67 19.48
C VAL A 251 9.98 9.07 18.57
N SER A 252 8.73 8.95 19.03
CA SER A 252 7.54 9.21 18.22
C SER A 252 7.39 10.68 17.80
N ARG A 253 7.96 11.61 18.55
CA ARG A 253 7.97 13.05 18.22
C ARG A 253 8.92 13.42 17.07
N LEU A 254 9.79 12.51 16.64
CA LEU A 254 10.72 12.76 15.54
C LEU A 254 9.95 12.81 14.21
N GLY A 255 10.14 13.87 13.42
CA GLY A 255 9.38 14.09 12.18
C GLY A 255 9.81 13.24 10.98
N SER A 256 10.95 12.53 11.06
CA SER A 256 11.52 11.75 9.97
C SER A 256 11.59 10.25 10.30
N VAL A 257 11.22 9.40 9.34
CA VAL A 257 11.25 7.93 9.48
C VAL A 257 12.66 7.42 9.77
N GLN A 258 13.67 7.99 9.13
CA GLN A 258 15.08 7.65 9.33
C GLN A 258 15.50 8.00 10.77
N ALA A 259 15.21 9.22 11.23
CA ALA A 259 15.52 9.65 12.59
C ALA A 259 14.85 8.75 13.65
N ILE A 260 13.61 8.31 13.41
CA ILE A 260 12.90 7.36 14.28
C ILE A 260 13.64 6.02 14.36
N ASN A 261 14.02 5.46 13.21
CA ASN A 261 14.72 4.16 13.14
C ASN A 261 16.08 4.22 13.85
N ASP A 262 16.78 5.32 13.67
CA ASP A 262 18.10 5.59 14.23
C ASP A 262 18.05 5.74 15.74
N ARG A 263 17.16 6.60 16.25
CA ARG A 263 16.96 6.77 17.69
C ARG A 263 16.47 5.49 18.36
N CYS A 264 15.57 4.75 17.71
CA CYS A 264 15.12 3.45 18.22
C CYS A 264 16.30 2.46 18.33
N SER A 265 17.15 2.42 17.30
CA SER A 265 18.35 1.56 17.28
C SER A 265 19.39 1.97 18.32
N GLU A 266 19.52 3.26 18.62
CA GLU A 266 20.40 3.80 19.66
C GLU A 266 19.98 3.32 21.06
N LEU A 267 18.68 3.43 21.36
CA LEU A 267 18.10 3.02 22.64
C LEU A 267 18.19 1.50 22.89
N GLN A 268 18.54 0.72 21.87
CA GLN A 268 18.76 -0.72 21.97
C GLN A 268 20.23 -1.11 22.17
N GLN A 269 21.18 -0.18 21.99
CA GLN A 269 22.59 -0.50 22.15
C GLN A 269 22.91 -0.83 23.60
N SER A 270 23.71 -1.87 23.82
CA SER A 270 24.13 -2.31 25.15
C SER A 270 24.87 -1.22 25.95
N LYS A 271 25.51 -0.27 25.26
CA LYS A 271 26.29 0.85 25.81
C LYS A 271 25.50 2.15 26.00
N SER A 272 24.21 2.17 25.67
CA SER A 272 23.38 3.36 25.85
C SER A 272 23.05 3.60 27.33
N THR A 273 23.20 4.85 27.79
CA THR A 273 22.90 5.26 29.18
C THR A 273 21.39 5.23 29.49
N LYS A 274 20.53 5.31 28.46
CA LYS A 274 19.07 5.23 28.60
C LYS A 274 18.53 4.21 27.61
N LYS A 275 18.25 3.00 28.07
CA LYS A 275 17.58 1.97 27.26
C LYS A 275 16.09 2.27 27.14
N CYS A 276 15.46 1.83 26.05
CA CYS A 276 14.01 1.92 25.94
C CYS A 276 13.35 1.01 26.99
N SER A 277 12.43 1.56 27.79
CA SER A 277 11.68 0.83 28.83
C SER A 277 10.65 -0.14 28.24
N PHE A 278 10.12 0.16 27.06
CA PHE A 278 9.00 -0.56 26.46
C PHE A 278 9.42 -1.79 25.65
N VAL A 279 10.72 -1.98 25.34
CA VAL A 279 11.15 -3.11 24.51
C VAL A 279 10.96 -4.42 25.29
N PRO A 280 10.39 -5.48 24.71
CA PRO A 280 10.24 -6.78 25.36
C PRO A 280 11.59 -7.28 25.89
N LYS A 281 11.65 -7.55 27.19
CA LYS A 281 12.77 -8.14 27.94
C LYS A 281 12.20 -9.21 28.87
N GLU A 282 13.06 -9.95 29.57
CA GLU A 282 12.66 -10.96 30.56
C GLU A 282 11.61 -10.42 31.56
N ASP A 283 11.78 -9.17 32.05
CA ASP A 283 10.87 -8.52 32.99
C ASP A 283 9.45 -8.23 32.41
N LEU A 284 9.34 -8.14 31.08
CA LEU A 284 8.11 -7.78 30.35
C LEU A 284 7.50 -8.98 29.60
N LEU A 285 7.98 -10.20 29.86
CA LEU A 285 7.51 -11.41 29.16
C LEU A 285 6.01 -11.64 29.37
N SER A 286 5.51 -11.51 30.60
CA SER A 286 4.09 -11.68 30.92
C SER A 286 3.20 -10.70 30.15
N ALA A 287 3.58 -9.42 30.13
CA ALA A 287 2.88 -8.38 29.39
C ALA A 287 2.98 -8.57 27.86
N THR A 288 4.10 -9.13 27.38
CA THR A 288 4.30 -9.48 25.97
C THR A 288 3.40 -10.67 25.57
N HIS A 289 3.27 -11.68 26.43
CA HIS A 289 2.36 -12.81 26.21
C HIS A 289 0.90 -12.36 26.27
N GLN A 290 0.57 -11.43 27.17
CA GLN A 290 -0.76 -10.82 27.21
C GLN A 290 -1.04 -10.01 25.94
N PHE A 291 -0.07 -9.26 25.42
CA PHE A 291 -0.18 -8.55 24.15
C PHE A 291 -0.42 -9.55 23.00
N ARG A 292 0.38 -10.62 22.93
CA ARG A 292 0.27 -11.69 21.94
C ARG A 292 -1.13 -12.31 21.95
N ASP A 293 -1.57 -12.77 23.11
CA ASP A 293 -2.82 -13.53 23.23
C ASP A 293 -4.03 -12.60 22.96
N THR A 294 -3.97 -11.33 23.39
CA THR A 294 -5.02 -10.33 23.08
C THR A 294 -5.05 -10.00 21.59
N ALA A 295 -3.89 -9.82 20.95
CA ALA A 295 -3.80 -9.53 19.53
C ALA A 295 -4.30 -10.68 18.65
N LEU A 296 -4.10 -11.94 19.06
CA LEU A 296 -4.62 -13.13 18.37
C LEU A 296 -6.09 -13.41 18.67
N ALA A 297 -6.56 -12.99 19.86
CA ALA A 297 -7.97 -13.09 20.23
C ALA A 297 -8.83 -12.10 19.44
N THR A 298 -8.30 -10.90 19.19
CA THR A 298 -8.97 -9.84 18.44
C THR A 298 -8.58 -9.84 16.96
N ILE A 299 -9.25 -9.00 16.18
CA ILE A 299 -8.84 -8.65 14.82
C ILE A 299 -8.40 -7.18 14.85
N PRO A 300 -7.22 -6.87 15.40
CA PRO A 300 -6.80 -5.49 15.65
C PRO A 300 -6.36 -4.78 14.36
N ASP A 301 -6.60 -3.48 14.27
CA ASP A 301 -5.92 -2.60 13.32
C ASP A 301 -4.58 -2.08 13.89
N ILE A 302 -3.80 -1.36 13.09
CA ILE A 302 -2.50 -0.77 13.48
C ILE A 302 -2.66 0.17 14.67
N GLU A 303 -3.71 0.99 14.66
CA GLU A 303 -4.06 1.93 15.71
C GLU A 303 -4.47 1.19 16.99
N ASP A 304 -5.20 0.08 16.88
CA ASP A 304 -5.59 -0.76 18.01
C ASP A 304 -4.34 -1.39 18.66
N LEU A 305 -3.38 -1.89 17.88
CA LEU A 305 -2.11 -2.41 18.39
C LEU A 305 -1.29 -1.34 19.12
N HIS A 306 -1.30 -0.09 18.62
CA HIS A 306 -0.63 1.02 19.29
C HIS A 306 -1.26 1.29 20.67
N GLN A 307 -2.59 1.30 20.75
CA GLN A 307 -3.31 1.49 22.00
C GLN A 307 -3.08 0.32 22.98
N LEU A 308 -3.09 -0.92 22.48
CA LEU A 308 -2.82 -2.12 23.27
C LEU A 308 -1.41 -2.11 23.87
N GLY A 309 -0.38 -1.71 23.11
CA GLY A 309 0.96 -1.59 23.69
C GLY A 309 1.09 -0.42 24.66
N LYS A 310 0.29 0.64 24.48
CA LYS A 310 0.23 1.75 25.45
C LYS A 310 -0.41 1.33 26.77
N SER A 311 -1.48 0.53 26.74
CA SER A 311 -2.14 0.05 27.96
C SER A 311 -1.28 -0.98 28.71
N LEU A 312 -0.60 -1.87 27.98
CA LEU A 312 0.29 -2.88 28.56
C LEU A 312 1.72 -2.38 28.81
N SER A 313 2.03 -1.13 28.47
CA SER A 313 3.39 -0.55 28.54
C SER A 313 4.47 -1.39 27.85
N VAL A 314 4.11 -2.02 26.73
CA VAL A 314 4.99 -2.86 25.91
C VAL A 314 5.07 -2.28 24.51
N CYS A 315 6.24 -2.34 23.87
CA CYS A 315 6.47 -1.82 22.53
C CYS A 315 5.71 -2.67 21.49
N PRO A 316 4.67 -2.11 20.82
CA PRO A 316 3.87 -2.86 19.85
C PRO A 316 4.71 -3.41 18.69
N TYR A 317 5.72 -2.64 18.23
CA TYR A 317 6.55 -3.00 17.08
C TYR A 317 7.37 -4.29 17.28
N TYR A 318 7.83 -4.56 18.50
CA TYR A 318 8.57 -5.79 18.81
C TYR A 318 7.64 -6.88 19.35
N ALA A 319 6.62 -6.51 20.14
CA ALA A 319 5.66 -7.47 20.68
C ALA A 319 4.83 -8.16 19.60
N SER A 320 4.49 -7.48 18.50
CA SER A 320 3.76 -8.09 17.36
C SER A 320 4.49 -9.28 16.74
N ARG A 321 5.82 -9.35 16.85
CA ARG A 321 6.63 -10.47 16.35
C ARG A 321 6.37 -11.77 17.08
N SER A 322 6.07 -11.70 18.38
CA SER A 322 5.70 -12.86 19.19
C SER A 322 4.33 -13.45 18.79
N ALA A 323 3.47 -12.65 18.14
CA ALA A 323 2.18 -13.09 17.63
C ALA A 323 2.24 -13.65 16.20
N LEU A 324 3.34 -13.44 15.46
CA LEU A 324 3.48 -13.91 14.08
C LEU A 324 3.38 -15.44 13.91
N PRO A 325 3.90 -16.29 14.82
CA PRO A 325 3.75 -17.74 14.68
C PRO A 325 2.30 -18.20 14.74
N GLY A 326 1.48 -17.59 15.61
CA GLY A 326 0.07 -17.95 15.80
C GLY A 326 -0.92 -17.28 14.85
N ALA A 327 -0.47 -16.41 13.94
CA ALA A 327 -1.32 -15.65 13.02
C ALA A 327 -1.58 -16.41 11.72
N GLU A 328 -2.80 -16.28 11.19
CA GLU A 328 -3.23 -16.87 9.92
C GLU A 328 -3.06 -15.87 8.77
N ILE A 329 -3.41 -14.61 9.03
CA ILE A 329 -3.24 -13.51 8.09
C ILE A 329 -2.26 -12.50 8.68
N ILE A 330 -1.33 -12.04 7.86
CA ILE A 330 -0.41 -10.95 8.19
C ILE A 330 -0.60 -9.85 7.16
N THR A 331 -1.03 -8.66 7.60
CA THR A 331 -1.18 -7.49 6.71
C THR A 331 0.08 -6.64 6.74
N LEU A 332 0.57 -6.22 5.58
CA LEU A 332 1.73 -5.32 5.48
C LEU A 332 1.69 -4.43 4.23
N PRO A 333 2.23 -3.19 4.28
CA PRO A 333 2.32 -2.33 3.11
C PRO A 333 3.40 -2.80 2.11
N TYR A 334 3.27 -2.42 0.84
CA TYR A 334 4.19 -2.81 -0.24
C TYR A 334 5.69 -2.71 0.10
N PRO A 335 6.21 -1.61 0.71
CA PRO A 335 7.64 -1.51 0.96
C PRO A 335 8.19 -2.61 1.88
N LEU A 336 7.39 -3.09 2.85
CA LEU A 336 7.81 -4.16 3.76
C LEU A 336 7.86 -5.53 3.08
N LEU A 337 7.10 -5.74 1.99
CA LEU A 337 7.16 -6.96 1.18
C LEU A 337 8.36 -6.91 0.22
N LEU A 338 8.49 -5.79 -0.50
CA LEU A 338 9.43 -5.64 -1.60
C LEU A 338 10.88 -5.50 -1.12
N GLN A 339 11.11 -4.86 0.02
CA GLN A 339 12.45 -4.72 0.58
C GLN A 339 12.86 -5.99 1.34
N LYS A 340 13.88 -6.70 0.83
CA LYS A 340 14.43 -7.90 1.46
C LYS A 340 14.90 -7.66 2.91
N SER A 341 15.60 -6.56 3.16
CA SER A 341 16.07 -6.19 4.50
C SER A 341 14.92 -5.95 5.50
N ALA A 342 13.79 -5.41 5.03
CA ALA A 342 12.61 -5.23 5.86
C ALA A 342 11.94 -6.56 6.21
N ARG A 343 11.85 -7.50 5.24
CA ARG A 343 11.34 -8.86 5.46
C ARG A 343 12.17 -9.61 6.50
N GLU A 344 13.49 -9.59 6.36
CA GLU A 344 14.42 -10.22 7.29
C GLU A 344 14.31 -9.60 8.69
N ALA A 345 14.25 -8.27 8.78
CA ALA A 345 14.14 -7.57 10.07
C ALA A 345 12.82 -7.84 10.82
N LEU A 346 11.75 -8.20 10.10
CA LEU A 346 10.43 -8.53 10.65
C LEU A 346 10.21 -10.04 10.83
N GLY A 347 11.14 -10.89 10.37
CA GLY A 347 10.99 -12.35 10.43
C GLY A 347 9.93 -12.89 9.45
N ILE A 348 9.70 -12.20 8.33
CA ILE A 348 8.74 -12.63 7.31
C ILE A 348 9.37 -13.76 6.48
N LYS A 349 8.84 -14.98 6.66
CA LYS A 349 9.21 -16.16 5.87
C LYS A 349 8.19 -16.37 4.76
N LEU A 350 8.59 -16.24 3.50
CA LEU A 350 7.68 -16.44 2.35
C LEU A 350 7.60 -17.90 1.91
N GLU A 351 8.56 -18.73 2.32
CA GLU A 351 8.66 -20.15 1.97
C GLU A 351 7.39 -20.92 2.33
N GLY A 352 6.76 -21.53 1.34
CA GLY A 352 5.52 -22.32 1.53
C GLY A 352 4.27 -21.50 1.84
N ASN A 353 4.37 -20.17 1.95
CA ASN A 353 3.28 -19.26 2.30
C ASN A 353 2.63 -18.60 1.07
N VAL A 354 1.46 -18.02 1.27
CA VAL A 354 0.69 -17.35 0.21
C VAL A 354 0.89 -15.84 0.29
N VAL A 355 1.06 -15.19 -0.87
CA VAL A 355 1.16 -13.73 -0.97
C VAL A 355 0.02 -13.18 -1.82
N ILE A 356 -0.76 -12.26 -1.26
CA ILE A 356 -1.85 -11.55 -1.94
C ILE A 356 -1.46 -10.08 -2.03
N ILE A 357 -1.43 -9.55 -3.24
CA ILE A 357 -1.17 -8.14 -3.53
C ILE A 357 -2.45 -7.53 -4.07
N ASP A 358 -3.11 -6.72 -3.26
CA ASP A 358 -4.26 -5.92 -3.66
C ASP A 358 -3.81 -4.58 -4.26
N GLU A 359 -4.63 -4.00 -5.13
CA GLU A 359 -4.34 -2.79 -5.92
C GLU A 359 -3.05 -2.90 -6.74
N ALA A 360 -2.77 -4.10 -7.25
CA ALA A 360 -1.53 -4.46 -7.92
C ALA A 360 -1.25 -3.71 -9.24
N HIS A 361 -2.14 -2.82 -9.69
CA HIS A 361 -1.91 -2.05 -10.92
C HIS A 361 -0.69 -1.12 -10.83
N ASN A 362 -0.30 -0.74 -9.61
CA ASN A 362 0.88 0.08 -9.33
C ASN A 362 2.13 -0.74 -8.93
N ILE A 363 2.08 -2.08 -8.97
CA ILE A 363 3.18 -2.90 -8.40
C ILE A 363 4.52 -2.65 -9.11
N MET A 364 4.52 -2.48 -10.43
CA MET A 364 5.73 -2.21 -11.21
C MET A 364 6.36 -0.88 -10.82
N ASP A 365 5.54 0.17 -10.68
CA ASP A 365 6.01 1.49 -10.25
C ASP A 365 6.44 1.47 -8.77
N ALA A 366 5.75 0.70 -7.92
CA ALA A 366 6.15 0.52 -6.53
C ALA A 366 7.52 -0.16 -6.40
N ILE A 367 7.79 -1.21 -7.19
CA ILE A 367 9.11 -1.86 -7.23
C ILE A 367 10.17 -0.88 -7.73
N ALA A 368 9.89 -0.14 -8.80
CA ALA A 368 10.82 0.85 -9.33
C ALA A 368 11.15 1.94 -8.29
N ASN A 369 10.15 2.43 -7.55
CA ASN A 369 10.30 3.44 -6.51
C ASN A 369 11.04 2.93 -5.26
N VAL A 370 10.87 1.66 -4.89
CA VAL A 370 11.58 1.04 -3.76
C VAL A 370 13.09 0.96 -4.00
N HIS A 371 13.48 0.78 -5.26
CA HIS A 371 14.89 0.73 -5.67
C HIS A 371 15.39 2.05 -6.26
N ALA A 372 14.54 3.08 -6.34
CA ALA A 372 14.94 4.41 -6.77
C ALA A 372 15.80 5.06 -5.68
N ALA A 373 16.84 5.76 -6.11
CA ALA A 373 17.71 6.51 -5.21
C ALA A 373 18.14 7.81 -5.88
N ASP A 374 18.06 8.91 -5.15
CA ASP A 374 18.49 10.22 -5.59
C ASP A 374 19.53 10.83 -4.64
N ILE A 375 20.44 11.61 -5.23
CA ILE A 375 21.46 12.33 -4.47
C ILE A 375 21.79 13.67 -5.13
N LYS A 376 21.85 14.72 -4.32
CA LYS A 376 22.17 16.08 -4.77
C LYS A 376 23.62 16.46 -4.49
N LEU A 377 24.17 17.36 -5.30
CA LEU A 377 25.54 17.85 -5.09
C LEU A 377 25.66 18.62 -3.76
N SER A 378 24.63 19.39 -3.38
CA SER A 378 24.58 20.05 -2.07
C SER A 378 24.63 19.05 -0.89
N GLU A 379 24.04 17.86 -1.05
CA GLU A 379 24.09 16.79 -0.05
C GLU A 379 25.48 16.18 0.01
N LEU A 380 26.10 15.82 -1.12
CA LEU A 380 27.48 15.31 -1.14
C LEU A 380 28.48 16.27 -0.47
N ARG A 381 28.34 17.58 -0.72
CA ARG A 381 29.18 18.61 -0.06
C ARG A 381 29.02 18.60 1.46
N LYS A 382 27.78 18.51 1.96
CA LYS A 382 27.50 18.38 3.39
C LYS A 382 28.05 17.07 3.96
N GLY A 383 27.83 15.95 3.27
CA GLY A 383 28.32 14.63 3.66
C GLY A 383 29.84 14.59 3.79
N ARG A 384 30.54 15.22 2.84
CA ARG A 384 32.00 15.35 2.88
C ARG A 384 32.50 16.19 4.04
N ALA A 385 31.82 17.29 4.35
CA ALA A 385 32.14 18.14 5.49
C ALA A 385 31.95 17.40 6.81
N MET A 386 30.81 16.72 6.99
CA MET A 386 30.52 15.91 8.18
C MET A 386 31.56 14.79 8.38
N LEU A 387 31.90 14.07 7.31
CA LEU A 387 32.96 13.05 7.33
C LEU A 387 34.31 13.66 7.73
N GLY A 388 34.64 14.84 7.24
CA GLY A 388 35.86 15.57 7.58
C GLY A 388 35.95 15.93 9.06
N VAL A 389 34.87 16.44 9.66
CA VAL A 389 34.81 16.74 11.10
C VAL A 389 34.98 15.46 11.93
N TYR A 390 34.31 14.37 11.53
CA TYR A 390 34.43 13.07 12.20
C TYR A 390 35.87 12.53 12.16
N VAL A 391 36.51 12.54 10.99
CA VAL A 391 37.89 12.09 10.82
C VAL A 391 38.88 12.96 11.60
N LYS A 392 38.68 14.28 11.66
CA LYS A 392 39.54 15.17 12.46
C LYS A 392 39.53 14.80 13.95
N ARG A 393 38.36 14.48 14.51
CA ARG A 393 38.22 14.13 15.95
C ARG A 393 38.60 12.69 16.27
N PHE A 394 38.14 11.74 15.46
CA PHE A 394 38.23 10.30 15.76
C PHE A 394 39.29 9.58 14.94
N GLY A 395 39.89 10.20 13.92
CA GLY A 395 40.84 9.58 12.99
C GLY A 395 42.06 8.94 13.67
N LYS A 396 42.56 9.54 14.76
CA LYS A 396 43.68 8.97 15.55
C LYS A 396 43.27 7.80 16.46
N LYS A 397 41.97 7.66 16.76
CA LYS A 397 41.40 6.61 17.63
C LYS A 397 40.85 5.41 16.83
N LEU A 398 40.71 5.54 15.51
CA LEU A 398 40.23 4.46 14.65
C LEU A 398 41.33 3.43 14.38
N LYS A 399 40.97 2.15 14.43
CA LYS A 399 41.83 1.05 13.96
C LYS A 399 42.20 1.27 12.49
N GLY A 400 43.38 0.79 12.08
CA GLY A 400 43.91 0.97 10.71
C GLY A 400 42.90 0.59 9.62
N VAL A 401 42.23 -0.56 9.78
CA VAL A 401 41.19 -1.04 8.84
C VAL A 401 40.01 -0.06 8.71
N ASN A 402 39.47 0.42 9.84
CA ASN A 402 38.36 1.37 9.83
C ASN A 402 38.77 2.72 9.22
N ARG A 403 40.01 3.15 9.46
CA ARG A 403 40.54 4.38 8.87
C ARG A 403 40.66 4.27 7.34
N VAL A 404 41.07 3.11 6.83
CA VAL A 404 41.09 2.84 5.39
C VAL A 404 39.68 2.87 4.80
N ASN A 405 38.72 2.18 5.41
CA ASN A 405 37.33 2.14 4.92
C ASN A 405 36.63 3.51 4.97
N VAL A 406 36.83 4.29 6.04
CA VAL A 406 36.34 5.69 6.11
C VAL A 406 37.00 6.56 5.04
N GLY A 407 38.29 6.32 4.74
CA GLY A 407 38.97 6.95 3.61
C GLY A 407 38.38 6.56 2.26
N ARG A 408 38.01 5.28 2.06
CA ARG A 408 37.31 4.79 0.86
C ARG A 408 35.98 5.51 0.67
N VAL A 409 35.15 5.65 1.73
CA VAL A 409 33.90 6.43 1.68
C VAL A 409 34.16 7.87 1.25
N GLY A 410 35.20 8.52 1.80
CA GLY A 410 35.58 9.87 1.41
C GLY A 410 35.96 10.00 -0.06
N ARG A 411 36.70 9.03 -0.62
CA ARG A 411 37.06 9.00 -2.04
C ARG A 411 35.83 8.87 -2.95
N VAL A 412 34.87 8.01 -2.57
CA VAL A 412 33.62 7.84 -3.32
C VAL A 412 32.83 9.15 -3.36
N ILE A 413 32.69 9.82 -2.21
CA ILE A 413 32.03 11.13 -2.14
C ILE A 413 32.75 12.17 -3.00
N ASP A 414 34.09 12.23 -2.92
CA ASP A 414 34.89 13.19 -3.68
C ASP A 414 34.81 12.92 -5.21
N GLY A 415 34.80 11.65 -5.65
CA GLY A 415 34.69 11.30 -7.06
C GLY A 415 33.31 11.56 -7.67
N LEU A 416 32.23 11.27 -6.93
CA LEU A 416 30.87 11.64 -7.35
C LEU A 416 30.68 13.16 -7.38
N ARG A 417 31.23 13.87 -6.38
CA ARG A 417 31.17 15.35 -6.33
C ARG A 417 31.87 15.97 -7.54
N GLU A 418 33.08 15.51 -7.87
CA GLU A 418 33.86 16.02 -9.01
C GLU A 418 33.14 15.79 -10.33
N TRP A 419 32.56 14.60 -10.54
CA TRP A 419 31.74 14.34 -11.72
C TRP A 419 30.54 15.29 -11.82
N MET A 420 29.81 15.49 -10.71
CA MET A 420 28.65 16.38 -10.66
C MET A 420 29.04 17.86 -10.90
N GLU A 421 30.18 18.31 -10.37
CA GLU A 421 30.70 19.67 -10.59
C GLU A 421 31.07 19.89 -12.06
N ASN A 422 31.69 18.90 -12.72
CA ASN A 422 32.00 18.93 -14.14
C ASN A 422 30.72 18.94 -15.01
N ALA A 423 29.72 18.13 -14.66
CA ALA A 423 28.43 18.09 -15.33
C ALA A 423 27.63 19.39 -15.14
N GLN A 424 27.76 20.04 -13.98
CA GLN A 424 27.17 21.35 -13.71
C GLN A 424 27.80 22.46 -14.58
N GLY A 425 29.12 22.46 -14.73
CA GLY A 425 29.86 23.42 -15.56
C GLY A 425 29.71 23.21 -17.08
N SER A 426 29.24 22.04 -17.51
CA SER A 426 29.08 21.70 -18.93
C SER A 426 27.86 22.38 -19.56
N LYS A 427 28.02 22.97 -20.76
CA LYS A 427 26.92 23.57 -21.56
C LYS A 427 25.92 22.55 -22.16
N GLN A 428 26.03 21.27 -21.79
CA GLN A 428 25.10 20.22 -22.23
C GLN A 428 23.69 20.42 -21.67
N LYS A 429 22.73 19.70 -22.27
CA LYS A 429 21.29 19.65 -21.93
C LYS A 429 21.06 19.57 -20.41
N ASP A 430 19.96 20.17 -19.96
CA ASP A 430 19.58 20.26 -18.54
C ASP A 430 19.34 18.92 -17.85
N HIS A 431 19.17 17.85 -18.63
CA HIS A 431 19.01 16.48 -18.15
C HIS A 431 19.59 15.49 -19.16
N GLY A 432 19.96 14.30 -18.69
CA GLY A 432 20.50 13.23 -19.54
C GLY A 432 20.74 11.91 -18.82
N ILE A 433 21.15 10.90 -19.58
CA ILE A 433 21.51 9.55 -19.10
C ILE A 433 23.02 9.52 -18.82
N VAL A 434 23.40 8.84 -17.74
CA VAL A 434 24.79 8.64 -17.31
C VAL A 434 25.13 7.16 -17.33
N ASP A 435 26.27 6.79 -17.89
CA ASP A 435 26.81 5.43 -17.77
C ASP A 435 27.41 5.23 -16.38
N SER A 436 27.07 4.12 -15.72
CA SER A 436 27.63 3.75 -14.41
C SER A 436 29.17 3.70 -14.42
N ASN A 437 29.78 3.32 -15.54
CA ASN A 437 31.23 3.26 -15.68
C ASN A 437 31.87 4.66 -15.65
N ASP A 438 31.19 5.67 -16.19
CA ASP A 438 31.72 7.05 -16.21
C ASP A 438 31.73 7.67 -14.81
N LEU A 439 30.78 7.29 -13.95
CA LEU A 439 30.73 7.72 -12.54
C LEU A 439 31.84 7.09 -11.69
N ILE A 440 32.26 5.88 -12.04
CA ILE A 440 33.19 5.07 -11.24
C ILE A 440 34.66 5.29 -11.67
N ARG A 441 34.90 5.78 -12.89
CA ARG A 441 36.26 6.10 -13.39
C ARG A 441 36.93 7.25 -12.63
N THR A 442 36.17 8.21 -12.10
CA THR A 442 36.75 9.35 -11.37
C THR A 442 37.37 8.89 -10.06
N LYS A 443 38.58 9.37 -9.76
CA LYS A 443 39.32 9.13 -8.49
C LYS A 443 39.53 7.64 -8.11
N GLY A 444 39.47 6.72 -9.07
CA GLY A 444 39.75 5.30 -8.85
C GLY A 444 38.69 4.60 -7.98
N ILE A 445 37.41 4.96 -8.12
CA ILE A 445 36.31 4.28 -7.43
C ILE A 445 36.18 2.83 -7.94
N ASP A 446 36.59 2.58 -9.19
CA ASP A 446 36.68 1.25 -9.81
C ASP A 446 37.51 0.25 -9.00
N GLN A 447 38.53 0.71 -8.28
CA GLN A 447 39.38 -0.13 -7.43
C GLN A 447 38.76 -0.44 -6.06
N ILE A 448 37.60 0.15 -5.73
CA ILE A 448 36.93 -0.04 -4.45
C ILE A 448 35.82 -1.08 -4.61
N ASN A 449 35.89 -2.16 -3.82
CA ASN A 449 34.78 -3.09 -3.72
C ASN A 449 33.57 -2.41 -3.02
N ILE A 450 32.58 -2.00 -3.81
CA ILE A 450 31.39 -1.29 -3.33
C ILE A 450 30.54 -2.18 -2.41
N PHE A 451 30.50 -3.50 -2.64
CA PHE A 451 29.74 -4.44 -1.80
C PHE A 451 30.31 -4.51 -0.37
N GLU A 452 31.63 -4.68 -0.25
CA GLU A 452 32.33 -4.64 1.06
C GLU A 452 32.14 -3.28 1.75
N LEU A 453 32.15 -2.19 0.98
CA LEU A 453 31.97 -0.85 1.53
C LEU A 453 30.56 -0.64 2.08
N ILE A 454 29.53 -1.07 1.36
CA ILE A 454 28.13 -1.01 1.80
C ILE A 454 27.96 -1.85 3.07
N GLN A 455 28.44 -3.09 3.06
CA GLN A 455 28.38 -3.98 4.23
C GLN A 455 29.06 -3.33 5.43
N TYR A 456 30.26 -2.77 5.26
CA TYR A 456 30.96 -2.05 6.31
C TYR A 456 30.15 -0.85 6.83
N ILE A 457 29.57 -0.01 5.95
CA ILE A 457 28.80 1.16 6.40
C ILE A 457 27.57 0.74 7.22
N GLN A 458 26.88 -0.32 6.80
CA GLN A 458 25.71 -0.87 7.46
C GLN A 458 26.06 -1.51 8.82
N GLU A 459 27.04 -2.42 8.86
CA GLU A 459 27.46 -3.12 10.09
C GLU A 459 28.07 -2.16 11.12
N SER A 460 28.93 -1.23 10.66
CA SER A 460 29.56 -0.25 11.54
C SER A 460 28.60 0.87 11.95
N LYS A 461 27.41 0.95 11.33
CA LYS A 461 26.43 2.04 11.48
C LYS A 461 27.09 3.41 11.31
N LEU A 462 27.97 3.53 10.30
CA LEU A 462 28.83 4.71 10.12
C LEU A 462 28.02 5.96 9.82
N ALA A 463 27.01 5.86 8.94
CA ALA A 463 26.14 6.97 8.56
C ALA A 463 25.51 7.61 9.81
N TYR A 464 24.85 6.79 10.62
CA TYR A 464 24.29 7.20 11.91
C TYR A 464 25.32 7.84 12.86
N LYS A 465 26.50 7.24 13.04
CA LYS A 465 27.54 7.77 13.95
C LYS A 465 28.02 9.16 13.53
N ILE A 466 28.17 9.41 12.24
CA ILE A 466 28.64 10.69 11.73
C ILE A 466 27.53 11.73 11.84
N GLU A 467 26.30 11.39 11.47
CA GLU A 467 25.16 12.31 11.51
C GLU A 467 24.76 12.69 12.94
N SER A 468 24.72 11.72 13.86
CA SER A 468 24.49 11.98 15.29
C SER A 468 25.57 12.88 15.88
N TYR A 469 26.83 12.65 15.52
CA TYR A 469 27.92 13.48 15.98
C TYR A 469 27.88 14.89 15.38
N ALA A 470 27.52 15.02 14.10
CA ALA A 470 27.33 16.32 13.45
C ALA A 470 26.21 17.12 14.14
N ALA A 471 25.07 16.48 14.43
CA ALA A 471 23.97 17.11 15.15
C ALA A 471 24.38 17.58 16.56
N HIS A 472 25.15 16.78 17.31
CA HIS A 472 25.65 17.19 18.62
C HIS A 472 26.60 18.39 18.54
N VAL A 473 27.43 18.47 17.48
CA VAL A 473 28.32 19.64 17.28
C VAL A 473 27.51 20.89 16.95
N GLU A 474 26.45 20.76 16.15
CA GLU A 474 25.53 21.87 15.85
C GLU A 474 24.74 22.33 17.08
N GLU A 475 24.28 21.40 17.93
CA GLU A 475 23.63 21.72 19.21
C GLU A 475 24.58 22.47 20.16
N SER A 476 25.82 21.97 20.32
CA SER A 476 26.83 22.64 21.16
C SER A 476 27.26 24.01 20.64
N ALA A 477 27.19 24.24 19.32
CA ALA A 477 27.50 25.54 18.71
C ALA A 477 26.35 26.55 18.87
N ASN A 478 25.09 26.09 18.88
CA ASN A 478 23.92 26.94 19.09
C ASN A 478 23.73 27.34 20.56
N GLU A 479 24.23 26.57 21.53
CA GLU A 479 24.21 26.96 22.96
C GLU A 479 25.16 28.12 23.29
N SER A 480 26.20 28.35 22.47
CA SER A 480 27.15 29.45 22.66
C SER A 480 26.68 30.82 22.13
N ASP A 481 25.54 30.89 21.42
CA ASP A 481 25.05 32.11 20.79
C ASP A 481 23.74 32.59 21.46
N SER A 482 23.88 33.36 22.54
CA SER A 482 22.81 33.80 23.43
C SER A 482 21.96 34.97 22.88
N SER A 483 21.48 34.88 21.63
CA SER A 483 20.51 35.85 21.10
C SER A 483 19.26 35.14 20.55
N GLY A 484 18.16 35.32 21.28
CA GLY A 484 16.94 34.55 21.12
C GLY A 484 16.25 34.71 19.76
N LYS A 485 16.28 33.64 18.97
CA LYS A 485 15.14 33.15 18.17
C LYS A 485 15.16 31.62 18.22
N LYS A 486 14.25 31.02 19.00
CA LYS A 486 13.96 29.57 18.97
C LYS A 486 13.34 29.20 17.61
N ASN A 487 14.15 29.15 16.55
CA ASN A 487 13.81 28.34 15.39
C ASN A 487 14.04 26.88 15.80
N MET A 488 13.00 26.05 15.68
CA MET A 488 13.13 24.59 15.83
C MET A 488 14.34 24.08 15.03
N PRO A 489 15.08 23.08 15.55
CA PRO A 489 16.21 22.51 14.83
C PRO A 489 15.71 22.02 13.47
N LYS A 490 16.24 22.57 12.37
CA LYS A 490 16.12 21.95 11.06
C LYS A 490 16.89 20.63 11.15
N LEU A 491 16.15 19.53 11.35
CA LEU A 491 16.70 18.17 11.33
C LEU A 491 17.71 18.05 10.18
N SER A 492 18.94 17.66 10.51
CA SER A 492 19.95 17.33 9.52
C SER A 492 19.37 16.29 8.55
N SER A 493 19.32 16.64 7.26
CA SER A 493 18.96 15.67 6.22
C SER A 493 19.89 14.46 6.33
N PRO A 494 19.40 13.22 6.23
CA PRO A 494 20.21 12.01 6.40
C PRO A 494 21.06 11.74 5.16
N VAL A 495 22.05 12.61 4.93
CA VAL A 495 22.89 12.68 3.72
C VAL A 495 23.73 11.42 3.50
N LEU A 496 24.21 10.78 4.57
CA LEU A 496 25.01 9.56 4.41
C LEU A 496 24.12 8.34 4.15
N HIS A 497 22.88 8.35 4.64
CA HIS A 497 21.91 7.32 4.29
C HIS A 497 21.45 7.44 2.83
N THR A 498 21.26 8.66 2.30
CA THR A 498 20.96 8.85 0.87
C THR A 498 22.13 8.38 0.01
N LEU A 499 23.38 8.66 0.41
CA LEU A 499 24.56 8.10 -0.23
C LEU A 499 24.56 6.56 -0.22
N VAL A 500 24.31 5.91 0.92
CA VAL A 500 24.28 4.45 1.00
C VAL A 500 23.18 3.87 0.11
N SER A 501 21.98 4.48 0.11
CA SER A 501 20.88 4.08 -0.77
C SER A 501 21.29 4.18 -2.24
N PHE A 502 21.99 5.25 -2.62
CA PHE A 502 22.52 5.42 -3.97
C PHE A 502 23.61 4.41 -4.31
N LEU A 503 24.53 4.10 -3.38
CA LEU A 503 25.55 3.07 -3.59
C LEU A 503 24.94 1.67 -3.77
N VAL A 504 23.90 1.33 -2.98
CA VAL A 504 23.14 0.09 -3.18
C VAL A 504 22.51 0.08 -4.57
N ALA A 505 21.96 1.21 -5.02
CA ALA A 505 21.39 1.31 -6.36
C ALA A 505 22.44 1.11 -7.48
N LEU A 506 23.69 1.56 -7.28
CA LEU A 506 24.81 1.32 -8.20
C LEU A 506 25.25 -0.16 -8.29
N THR A 507 24.88 -1.00 -7.31
CA THR A 507 25.22 -2.44 -7.36
C THR A 507 24.27 -3.27 -8.23
N ASN A 508 23.16 -2.70 -8.67
CA ASN A 508 22.26 -3.37 -9.60
C ASN A 508 22.92 -3.52 -10.98
N LEU A 509 22.51 -4.54 -11.74
CA LEU A 509 23.03 -4.76 -13.08
C LEU A 509 22.70 -3.57 -13.99
N SER A 510 23.64 -3.19 -14.86
CA SER A 510 23.43 -2.13 -15.86
C SER A 510 22.35 -2.47 -16.89
N SER A 511 21.96 -3.74 -17.02
CA SER A 511 20.81 -4.16 -17.81
C SER A 511 19.46 -3.86 -17.13
N GLU A 512 19.45 -3.68 -15.80
CA GLU A 512 18.22 -3.58 -15.01
C GLU A 512 17.83 -2.15 -14.67
N GLY A 513 18.78 -1.21 -14.68
CA GLY A 513 18.53 0.19 -14.36
C GLY A 513 19.43 1.17 -15.09
N ARG A 514 19.08 2.45 -14.98
CA ARG A 514 19.81 3.57 -15.59
C ARG A 514 19.95 4.70 -14.59
N ILE A 515 21.02 5.48 -14.75
CA ILE A 515 21.30 6.66 -13.95
C ILE A 515 21.03 7.90 -14.80
N PHE A 516 20.43 8.90 -14.19
CA PHE A 516 20.06 10.16 -14.80
C PHE A 516 20.69 11.31 -14.03
N TYR A 517 21.02 12.39 -14.74
CA TYR A 517 21.33 13.66 -14.12
C TYR A 517 20.27 14.70 -14.49
N GLN A 518 19.96 15.59 -13.56
CA GLN A 518 19.09 16.73 -13.77
C GLN A 518 19.68 17.98 -13.11
N LYS A 519 19.77 19.08 -13.86
CA LYS A 519 20.12 20.41 -13.34
C LYS A 519 18.87 21.05 -12.75
N ILE A 520 18.92 21.36 -11.46
CA ILE A 520 17.82 22.01 -10.74
C ILE A 520 18.05 23.52 -10.80
N GLY A 521 17.20 24.21 -11.57
CA GLY A 521 17.29 25.66 -11.83
C GLY A 521 16.78 26.57 -10.69
N SER A 522 16.81 26.12 -9.43
CA SER A 522 16.56 27.02 -8.29
C SER A 522 17.89 27.62 -7.87
N PRO A 523 18.00 28.93 -7.58
CA PRO A 523 19.21 29.47 -6.96
C PRO A 523 19.32 28.95 -5.52
N PRO A 524 20.45 28.35 -5.07
CA PRO A 524 21.68 28.07 -5.83
C PRO A 524 21.52 26.86 -6.77
N SER A 525 22.02 27.00 -8.01
CA SER A 525 21.96 25.92 -9.01
C SER A 525 22.55 24.63 -8.42
N ASP A 526 21.76 23.57 -8.42
CA ASP A 526 22.15 22.26 -7.92
C ASP A 526 22.03 21.22 -9.04
N ILE A 527 22.73 20.11 -8.91
CA ILE A 527 22.61 18.97 -9.82
C ILE A 527 22.23 17.74 -9.00
N GLN A 528 21.27 16.99 -9.53
CA GLN A 528 20.75 15.77 -8.92
C GLN A 528 21.09 14.58 -9.81
N LEU A 529 21.62 13.52 -9.18
CA LEU A 529 21.73 12.20 -9.77
C LEU A 529 20.57 11.35 -9.27
N SER A 530 19.92 10.63 -10.17
CA SER A 530 18.78 9.76 -9.87
C SER A 530 18.97 8.41 -10.54
N TYR A 531 18.83 7.33 -9.78
CA TYR A 531 18.78 5.97 -10.31
C TYR A 531 17.34 5.52 -10.49
N LEU A 532 17.02 4.95 -11.65
CA LEU A 532 15.73 4.35 -11.94
C LEU A 532 15.93 2.87 -12.33
N LEU A 533 15.20 2.00 -11.65
CA LEU A 533 15.08 0.61 -12.04
C LEU A 533 14.12 0.50 -13.24
N LEU A 534 14.60 -0.06 -14.34
CA LEU A 534 13.84 -0.30 -15.57
C LEU A 534 13.17 -1.68 -15.57
N SER A 535 13.83 -2.67 -14.97
CA SER A 535 13.33 -4.05 -14.90
C SER A 535 12.93 -4.44 -13.47
N PRO A 536 11.63 -4.67 -13.17
CA PRO A 536 11.20 -5.16 -11.87
C PRO A 536 11.36 -6.69 -11.71
N THR A 537 11.76 -7.40 -12.77
CA THR A 537 11.76 -8.88 -12.83
C THR A 537 12.58 -9.50 -11.70
N HIS A 538 13.85 -9.14 -11.55
CA HIS A 538 14.74 -9.81 -10.60
C HIS A 538 14.33 -9.52 -9.15
N ALA A 539 14.00 -8.25 -8.85
CA ALA A 539 13.52 -7.83 -7.53
C ALA A 539 12.30 -8.64 -7.08
N PHE A 540 11.34 -8.88 -7.99
CA PHE A 540 10.11 -9.62 -7.67
C PHE A 540 10.27 -11.15 -7.76
N SER A 541 11.21 -11.66 -8.56
CA SER A 541 11.43 -13.11 -8.74
C SER A 541 11.70 -13.86 -7.43
N SER A 542 12.39 -13.22 -6.48
CA SER A 542 12.69 -13.79 -5.16
C SER A 542 11.43 -14.02 -4.31
N ILE A 543 10.40 -13.19 -4.49
CA ILE A 543 9.12 -13.31 -3.78
C ILE A 543 8.33 -14.47 -4.38
N VAL A 544 8.29 -14.54 -5.71
CA VAL A 544 7.53 -15.57 -6.45
C VAL A 544 8.09 -16.96 -6.24
N SER A 545 9.41 -17.11 -6.30
CA SER A 545 10.09 -18.41 -6.14
C SER A 545 9.98 -18.97 -4.72
N ALA A 546 9.96 -18.11 -3.70
CA ALA A 546 9.80 -18.54 -2.31
C ALA A 546 8.33 -18.86 -1.97
N SER A 547 7.37 -18.13 -2.54
CA SER A 547 5.96 -18.26 -2.18
C SER A 547 5.31 -19.51 -2.78
N ARG A 548 4.36 -20.11 -2.05
CA ARG A 548 3.51 -21.19 -2.58
C ARG A 548 2.66 -20.73 -3.76
N ALA A 549 2.07 -19.56 -3.65
CA ALA A 549 1.25 -18.92 -4.67
C ALA A 549 1.24 -17.40 -4.49
N VAL A 550 1.15 -16.67 -5.60
CA VAL A 550 1.06 -15.21 -5.61
C VAL A 550 -0.21 -14.76 -6.33
N ILE A 551 -1.03 -13.96 -5.68
CA ILE A 551 -2.24 -13.37 -6.27
C ILE A 551 -2.01 -11.87 -6.46
N LEU A 552 -2.09 -11.40 -7.69
CA LEU A 552 -2.16 -9.98 -8.05
C LEU A 552 -3.61 -9.63 -8.36
N ALA A 553 -4.23 -8.85 -7.49
CA ALA A 553 -5.59 -8.36 -7.68
C ALA A 553 -5.60 -6.84 -7.89
N GLY A 554 -6.38 -6.37 -8.86
CA GLY A 554 -6.50 -4.93 -9.13
C GLY A 554 -7.78 -4.56 -9.87
N GLY A 555 -8.14 -3.28 -9.82
CA GLY A 555 -9.35 -2.76 -10.47
C GLY A 555 -9.20 -2.48 -11.97
N THR A 556 -7.97 -2.26 -12.42
CA THR A 556 -7.64 -1.79 -13.79
C THR A 556 -6.34 -2.43 -14.27
N MET A 557 -6.28 -3.76 -14.21
CA MET A 557 -5.08 -4.54 -14.53
C MET A 557 -5.00 -4.88 -16.03
N SER A 558 -6.08 -4.72 -16.80
CA SER A 558 -6.05 -5.00 -18.23
C SER A 558 -5.31 -3.89 -19.01
N PRO A 559 -4.42 -4.24 -19.97
CA PRO A 559 -4.09 -5.60 -20.44
C PRO A 559 -3.07 -6.34 -19.56
N PHE A 560 -3.23 -7.66 -19.41
CA PHE A 560 -2.38 -8.51 -18.56
C PHE A 560 -0.98 -8.78 -19.13
N ASP A 561 -0.76 -8.53 -20.42
CA ASP A 561 0.51 -8.83 -21.10
C ASP A 561 1.68 -8.04 -20.52
N ASP A 562 1.47 -6.82 -20.05
CA ASP A 562 2.50 -6.01 -19.39
C ASP A 562 3.08 -6.76 -18.17
N TYR A 563 2.23 -7.34 -17.32
CA TYR A 563 2.65 -8.07 -16.12
C TYR A 563 3.38 -9.36 -16.49
N ARG A 564 2.87 -10.09 -17.48
CA ARG A 564 3.50 -11.31 -17.95
C ARG A 564 4.90 -11.04 -18.53
N ASN A 565 5.03 -10.02 -19.37
CA ASN A 565 6.24 -9.75 -20.12
C ASN A 565 7.34 -9.09 -19.28
N HIS A 566 6.96 -8.28 -18.28
CA HIS A 566 7.91 -7.48 -17.48
C HIS A 566 8.08 -7.97 -16.04
N LEU A 567 7.04 -8.57 -15.43
CA LEU A 567 7.14 -9.09 -14.06
C LEU A 567 7.45 -10.59 -14.05
N PHE A 568 6.90 -11.36 -14.99
CA PHE A 568 7.01 -12.82 -15.05
C PHE A 568 7.59 -13.39 -16.36
N PRO A 569 8.65 -12.79 -16.95
CA PRO A 569 9.16 -13.25 -18.25
C PRO A 569 9.74 -14.67 -18.24
N MET A 570 10.20 -15.16 -17.09
CA MET A 570 10.87 -16.46 -16.94
C MET A 570 9.93 -17.61 -16.58
N LEU A 571 8.64 -17.33 -16.38
CA LEU A 571 7.69 -18.33 -15.90
C LEU A 571 6.86 -18.91 -17.04
N ASP A 572 6.63 -20.22 -16.94
CA ASP A 572 5.79 -20.94 -17.88
C ASP A 572 4.37 -20.39 -17.91
N LYS A 573 3.80 -20.37 -19.12
CA LYS A 573 2.44 -19.88 -19.36
C LYS A 573 1.40 -20.63 -18.52
N ALA A 574 1.64 -21.91 -18.23
CA ALA A 574 0.77 -22.77 -17.43
C ALA A 574 0.76 -22.43 -15.93
N LYS A 575 1.75 -21.67 -15.44
CA LYS A 575 1.81 -21.19 -14.05
C LYS A 575 1.08 -19.86 -13.83
N ILE A 576 0.54 -19.26 -14.90
CA ILE A 576 -0.10 -17.95 -14.86
C ILE A 576 -1.57 -18.11 -15.24
N THR A 577 -2.44 -17.90 -14.27
CA THR A 577 -3.89 -17.85 -14.45
C THR A 577 -4.33 -16.39 -14.50
N THR A 578 -5.03 -15.99 -15.56
CA THR A 578 -5.57 -14.62 -15.70
C THR A 578 -7.09 -14.62 -15.70
N LEU A 579 -7.71 -13.66 -15.01
CA LEU A 579 -9.16 -13.47 -15.01
C LEU A 579 -9.49 -11.98 -15.13
N SER A 580 -10.44 -11.62 -15.99
CA SER A 580 -11.02 -10.27 -16.04
C SER A 580 -12.53 -10.37 -15.82
N CYS A 581 -12.98 -9.91 -14.64
CA CYS A 581 -14.39 -9.92 -14.29
C CYS A 581 -15.13 -8.75 -14.94
N GLY A 582 -16.38 -8.99 -15.33
CA GLY A 582 -17.30 -7.94 -15.73
C GLY A 582 -17.68 -7.02 -14.56
N HIS A 583 -18.32 -5.89 -14.88
CA HIS A 583 -18.88 -5.02 -13.85
C HIS A 583 -20.29 -5.46 -13.46
N VAL A 584 -20.64 -5.30 -12.18
CA VAL A 584 -21.98 -5.61 -11.63
C VAL A 584 -23.06 -4.56 -12.00
N ILE A 585 -22.67 -3.41 -12.56
CA ILE A 585 -23.60 -2.31 -12.85
C ILE A 585 -24.39 -2.62 -14.13
N PRO A 586 -25.72 -2.42 -14.13
CA PRO A 586 -26.51 -2.56 -15.35
C PRO A 586 -26.17 -1.46 -16.35
N ARG A 587 -26.19 -1.78 -17.66
CA ARG A 587 -25.90 -0.81 -18.73
C ARG A 587 -26.75 0.46 -18.68
N GLN A 588 -27.98 0.37 -18.16
CA GLN A 588 -28.91 1.48 -17.98
C GLN A 588 -28.46 2.51 -16.93
N ASN A 589 -27.52 2.17 -16.05
CA ASN A 589 -26.99 3.08 -15.03
C ASN A 589 -25.73 3.82 -15.49
N LEU A 590 -25.34 3.64 -16.75
CA LEU A 590 -24.10 4.15 -17.32
C LEU A 590 -24.38 4.90 -18.62
N CYS A 591 -23.97 6.16 -18.66
CA CYS A 591 -24.00 6.95 -19.88
C CYS A 591 -22.56 7.28 -20.28
N VAL A 592 -22.01 6.58 -21.27
CA VAL A 592 -20.63 6.80 -21.73
C VAL A 592 -20.65 7.51 -23.09
N TRP A 593 -19.91 8.61 -23.20
CA TRP A 593 -19.84 9.38 -24.44
C TRP A 593 -18.43 9.88 -24.74
N THR A 594 -18.03 9.83 -26.01
CA THR A 594 -16.80 10.44 -26.51
C THR A 594 -17.12 11.78 -27.16
N LEU A 595 -16.58 12.86 -26.60
CA LEU A 595 -16.76 14.22 -27.10
C LEU A 595 -15.57 14.61 -27.99
N ALA A 596 -15.78 14.60 -29.31
CA ALA A 596 -14.75 14.94 -30.30
C ALA A 596 -14.74 16.43 -30.67
N GLY A 597 -15.83 17.16 -30.43
CA GLY A 597 -15.94 18.59 -30.74
C GLY A 597 -17.28 19.19 -30.28
N THR A 598 -17.41 20.51 -30.33
CA THR A 598 -18.66 21.19 -29.93
C THR A 598 -19.69 21.27 -31.05
N ARG A 599 -19.24 21.48 -32.30
CA ARG A 599 -20.09 21.70 -33.47
C ARG A 599 -19.58 20.88 -34.67
N PRO A 600 -20.47 20.37 -35.53
CA PRO A 600 -20.06 19.79 -36.81
C PRO A 600 -19.27 20.81 -37.65
N GLY A 601 -18.06 20.45 -38.07
CA GLY A 601 -17.16 21.35 -38.82
C GLY A 601 -16.32 22.32 -37.99
N GLY A 602 -16.46 22.33 -36.66
CA GLY A 602 -15.60 23.09 -35.74
C GLY A 602 -14.22 22.44 -35.54
N SER A 603 -13.31 23.11 -34.83
CA SER A 603 -12.02 22.52 -34.47
C SER A 603 -12.25 21.31 -33.55
N PRO A 604 -11.67 20.13 -33.86
CA PRO A 604 -11.82 18.97 -33.00
C PRO A 604 -11.04 19.18 -31.70
N PHE A 605 -11.57 18.63 -30.61
CA PHE A 605 -10.84 18.54 -29.34
C PHE A 605 -9.64 17.62 -29.51
N GLU A 606 -8.45 18.21 -29.60
CA GLU A 606 -7.20 17.48 -29.57
C GLU A 606 -6.23 18.14 -28.59
N PHE A 607 -6.06 17.51 -27.44
CA PHE A 607 -5.17 17.99 -26.38
C PHE A 607 -3.74 17.47 -26.58
N SER A 608 -3.24 17.51 -27.81
CA SER A 608 -1.83 17.21 -28.11
C SER A 608 -0.93 18.36 -27.64
N TYR A 609 0.35 18.10 -27.38
CA TYR A 609 1.28 19.16 -26.95
C TYR A 609 1.32 20.36 -27.92
N GLN A 610 1.13 20.09 -29.22
CA GLN A 610 1.13 21.10 -30.28
C GLN A 610 -0.14 21.96 -30.28
N ARG A 611 -1.32 21.37 -30.00
CA ARG A 611 -2.61 22.06 -30.12
C ARG A 611 -3.24 22.47 -28.79
N ARG A 612 -2.75 21.99 -27.65
CA ARG A 612 -3.33 22.27 -26.32
C ARG A 612 -3.34 23.76 -25.94
N GLY A 613 -2.44 24.56 -26.52
CA GLY A 613 -2.34 26.00 -26.28
C GLY A 613 -3.32 26.85 -27.10
N ASP A 614 -4.18 26.23 -27.93
CA ASP A 614 -5.19 26.94 -28.71
C ASP A 614 -6.29 27.50 -27.78
N GLU A 615 -6.34 28.82 -27.66
CA GLU A 615 -7.32 29.53 -26.81
C GLU A 615 -8.76 29.29 -27.26
N ALA A 616 -9.01 29.07 -28.56
CA ALA A 616 -10.36 28.80 -29.07
C ALA A 616 -10.86 27.44 -28.56
N MET A 617 -10.01 26.42 -28.58
CA MET A 617 -10.31 25.09 -28.05
C MET A 617 -10.57 25.13 -26.54
N VAL A 618 -9.75 25.87 -25.78
CA VAL A 618 -9.92 26.04 -24.33
C VAL A 618 -11.23 26.77 -23.99
N LYS A 619 -11.62 27.76 -24.81
CA LYS A 619 -12.91 28.45 -24.69
C LYS A 619 -14.08 27.49 -24.95
N GLU A 620 -14.00 26.71 -26.02
CA GLU A 620 -15.01 25.69 -26.36
C GLU A 620 -15.16 24.62 -25.28
N LEU A 621 -14.05 24.18 -24.69
CA LEU A 621 -14.05 23.25 -23.56
C LEU A 621 -14.79 23.83 -22.35
N GLY A 622 -14.53 25.09 -22.01
CA GLY A 622 -15.22 25.78 -20.92
C GLY A 622 -16.73 25.90 -21.13
N LEU A 623 -17.16 26.18 -22.37
CA LEU A 623 -18.58 26.20 -22.75
C LEU A 623 -19.22 24.81 -22.69
N ALA A 624 -18.50 23.76 -23.11
CA ALA A 624 -18.98 22.38 -23.01
C ALA A 624 -19.19 21.96 -21.55
N ILE A 625 -18.23 22.26 -20.66
CA ILE A 625 -18.34 21.98 -19.22
C ILE A 625 -19.50 22.76 -18.60
N LEU A 626 -19.68 24.03 -18.96
CA LEU A 626 -20.80 24.84 -18.47
C LEU A 626 -22.17 24.23 -18.84
N ASN A 627 -22.31 23.76 -20.08
CA ASN A 627 -23.53 23.10 -20.54
C ASN A 627 -23.76 21.78 -19.78
N ILE A 628 -22.74 20.95 -19.62
CA ILE A 628 -22.82 19.69 -18.86
C ILE A 628 -23.20 19.96 -17.40
N CYS A 629 -22.57 20.94 -16.75
CA CYS A 629 -22.91 21.37 -15.39
C CYS A 629 -24.35 21.89 -15.25
N SER A 630 -25.00 22.30 -16.35
CA SER A 630 -26.40 22.74 -16.33
C SER A 630 -27.39 21.58 -16.32
N VAL A 631 -26.99 20.39 -16.80
CA VAL A 631 -27.83 19.20 -16.87
C VAL A 631 -27.53 18.21 -15.74
N VAL A 632 -26.26 18.06 -15.37
CA VAL A 632 -25.83 17.09 -14.37
C VAL A 632 -26.20 17.57 -12.95
N PRO A 633 -26.94 16.76 -12.16
CA PRO A 633 -27.20 17.06 -10.76
C PRO A 633 -25.94 16.88 -9.89
N ASP A 634 -25.91 17.55 -8.73
CA ASP A 634 -24.89 17.34 -7.70
C ASP A 634 -23.43 17.50 -8.19
N GLY A 635 -22.58 16.50 -7.98
CA GLY A 635 -21.14 16.54 -8.23
C GLY A 635 -20.70 16.22 -9.67
N VAL A 636 -19.89 17.12 -10.24
CA VAL A 636 -19.15 16.90 -11.50
C VAL A 636 -17.65 16.91 -11.20
N VAL A 637 -16.91 15.92 -11.71
CA VAL A 637 -15.46 15.82 -11.55
C VAL A 637 -14.79 15.85 -12.92
N VAL A 638 -13.86 16.77 -13.13
CA VAL A 638 -13.12 16.93 -14.39
C VAL A 638 -11.65 16.67 -14.15
N PHE A 639 -11.10 15.67 -14.84
CA PHE A 639 -9.69 15.32 -14.76
C PHE A 639 -8.92 15.89 -15.96
N PHE A 640 -7.85 16.62 -15.66
CA PHE A 640 -6.90 17.19 -16.61
C PHE A 640 -5.60 16.37 -16.67
N PRO A 641 -4.83 16.43 -17.78
CA PRO A 641 -3.64 15.63 -17.95
C PRO A 641 -2.43 16.08 -17.12
N SER A 642 -2.39 17.35 -16.67
CA SER A 642 -1.30 17.85 -15.82
C SER A 642 -1.72 19.08 -15.01
N TYR A 643 -1.05 19.33 -13.88
CA TYR A 643 -1.25 20.54 -13.08
C TYR A 643 -0.94 21.81 -13.86
N GLY A 644 0.14 21.82 -14.65
CA GLY A 644 0.49 22.97 -15.48
C GLY A 644 -0.61 23.33 -16.49
N TYR A 645 -1.23 22.31 -17.11
CA TYR A 645 -2.33 22.56 -18.03
C TYR A 645 -3.61 23.01 -17.31
N LEU A 646 -3.90 22.46 -16.14
CA LEU A 646 -5.01 22.92 -15.29
C LEU A 646 -4.84 24.41 -14.92
N ASP A 647 -3.63 24.84 -14.58
CA ASP A 647 -3.32 26.24 -14.28
C ASP A 647 -3.47 27.13 -15.52
N GLU A 648 -2.98 26.71 -16.69
CA GLU A 648 -3.16 27.42 -17.96
C GLU A 648 -4.65 27.60 -18.33
N VAL A 649 -5.43 26.51 -18.26
CA VAL A 649 -6.87 26.50 -18.59
C VAL A 649 -7.66 27.36 -17.60
N SER A 650 -7.40 27.22 -16.30
CA SER A 650 -8.08 28.04 -15.29
C SER A 650 -7.75 29.53 -15.45
N ALA A 651 -6.48 29.87 -15.69
CA ALA A 651 -6.07 31.24 -15.98
C ALA A 651 -6.70 31.77 -17.28
N ALA A 652 -6.89 30.95 -18.31
CA ALA A 652 -7.58 31.34 -19.54
C ALA A 652 -9.07 31.59 -19.29
N TRP A 653 -9.76 30.73 -18.53
CA TRP A 653 -11.19 30.91 -18.21
C TRP A 653 -11.48 32.13 -17.34
N SER A 654 -10.54 32.54 -16.49
CA SER A 654 -10.62 33.79 -15.74
C SER A 654 -10.30 35.02 -16.61
N ARG A 655 -9.36 34.90 -17.57
CA ARG A 655 -8.92 36.02 -18.43
C ARG A 655 -9.81 36.28 -19.64
N LEU A 656 -10.46 35.26 -20.21
CA LEU A 656 -11.24 35.36 -21.46
C LEU A 656 -12.55 36.18 -21.35
N SER A 657 -12.75 36.92 -20.25
CA SER A 657 -13.65 38.07 -20.25
C SER A 657 -12.88 39.26 -20.81
N GLN A 658 -13.11 39.58 -22.09
CA GLN A 658 -13.15 40.96 -22.58
C GLN A 658 -13.48 41.02 -24.07
N LYS A 659 -14.78 41.17 -24.32
CA LYS A 659 -15.43 42.14 -25.21
C LYS A 659 -16.90 42.19 -24.75
N ASP A 660 -17.39 43.36 -24.35
CA ASP A 660 -18.78 43.66 -23.95
C ASP A 660 -19.31 43.13 -22.61
N GLY A 661 -18.67 43.44 -21.47
CA GLY A 661 -19.31 43.36 -20.14
C GLY A 661 -19.82 41.98 -19.70
N GLN A 662 -19.49 40.91 -20.43
CA GLN A 662 -19.95 39.56 -20.12
C GLN A 662 -19.14 38.93 -18.97
N PRO A 663 -19.80 38.22 -18.03
CA PRO A 663 -19.12 37.49 -16.98
C PRO A 663 -18.17 36.45 -17.58
N SER A 664 -17.01 36.23 -16.93
CA SER A 664 -16.03 35.26 -17.39
C SER A 664 -16.62 33.85 -17.41
N ILE A 665 -15.99 32.93 -18.14
CA ILE A 665 -16.42 31.52 -18.13
C ILE A 665 -16.33 30.97 -16.70
N TRP A 666 -15.31 31.38 -15.94
CA TRP A 666 -15.17 31.04 -14.54
C TRP A 666 -16.34 31.51 -13.68
N ASP A 667 -16.75 32.78 -13.82
CA ASP A 667 -17.89 33.33 -13.07
C ASP A 667 -19.20 32.63 -13.43
N ARG A 668 -19.38 32.30 -14.71
CA ARG A 668 -20.55 31.54 -15.19
C ARG A 668 -20.58 30.12 -14.63
N LEU A 669 -19.42 29.47 -14.51
CA LEU A 669 -19.31 28.16 -13.87
C LEU A 669 -19.63 28.26 -12.38
N GLN A 670 -19.05 29.25 -11.69
CA GLN A 670 -19.27 29.48 -10.26
C GLN A 670 -20.73 29.87 -9.92
N ALA A 671 -21.41 30.55 -10.85
CA ALA A 671 -22.84 30.84 -10.75
C ALA A 671 -23.72 29.57 -10.83
N ARG A 672 -23.25 28.53 -11.52
CA ARG A 672 -23.98 27.26 -11.68
C ARG A 672 -23.63 26.24 -10.60
N LYS A 673 -22.35 26.03 -10.31
CA LYS A 673 -21.84 25.08 -9.31
C LYS A 673 -20.64 25.67 -8.60
N ARG A 674 -20.46 25.34 -7.32
CA ARG A 674 -19.26 25.76 -6.57
C ARG A 674 -18.03 25.06 -7.14
N VAL A 675 -17.04 25.84 -7.61
CA VAL A 675 -15.84 25.30 -8.28
C VAL A 675 -14.72 25.11 -7.27
N PHE A 676 -14.13 23.92 -7.27
CA PHE A 676 -12.97 23.53 -6.48
C PHE A 676 -11.85 23.11 -7.42
N ARG A 677 -10.59 23.39 -7.03
CA ARG A 677 -9.41 23.10 -7.85
C ARG A 677 -8.33 22.43 -7.02
N GLU A 678 -7.75 21.37 -7.56
CA GLU A 678 -6.58 20.72 -6.99
C GLU A 678 -5.30 21.52 -7.30
N THR A 679 -4.50 21.83 -6.27
CA THR A 679 -3.20 22.50 -6.41
C THR A 679 -2.07 21.61 -5.89
N LYS A 680 -0.90 21.72 -6.53
CA LYS A 680 0.28 20.94 -6.14
C LYS A 680 0.77 21.37 -4.75
N GLY A 681 0.73 20.46 -3.78
CA GLY A 681 1.30 20.67 -2.43
C GLY A 681 0.30 21.09 -1.35
N CYS A 682 -0.93 21.45 -1.68
CA CYS A 682 -1.98 21.67 -0.68
C CYS A 682 -2.52 20.34 -0.13
N SER A 683 -3.12 20.39 1.06
CA SER A 683 -3.84 19.25 1.62
C SER A 683 -5.04 18.94 0.73
N SER A 684 -5.03 17.78 0.07
CA SER A 684 -6.17 17.30 -0.73
C SER A 684 -7.41 17.08 0.14
N ASP A 685 -7.20 16.76 1.41
CA ASP A 685 -8.25 16.32 2.31
C ASP A 685 -9.17 17.48 2.71
N THR A 686 -8.64 18.69 2.84
CA THR A 686 -9.45 19.89 3.13
C THR A 686 -10.33 20.26 1.92
N VAL A 687 -9.77 20.21 0.70
CA VAL A 687 -10.53 20.49 -0.53
C VAL A 687 -11.67 19.48 -0.71
N LEU A 688 -11.44 18.21 -0.36
CA LEU A 688 -12.47 17.17 -0.38
C LEU A 688 -13.56 17.35 0.65
N GLN A 689 -13.20 17.75 1.87
CA GLN A 689 -14.18 18.03 2.91
C GLN A 689 -15.09 19.18 2.45
N GLU A 690 -14.52 20.29 1.98
CA GLU A 690 -15.30 21.41 1.46
C GLU A 690 -16.16 21.03 0.24
N TYR A 691 -15.64 20.18 -0.65
CA TYR A 691 -16.38 19.65 -1.80
C TYR A 691 -17.57 18.79 -1.37
N SER A 692 -17.35 17.89 -0.40
CA SER A 692 -18.36 16.98 0.11
C SER A 692 -19.45 17.75 0.88
N GLU A 693 -19.06 18.73 1.70
CA GLU A 693 -19.97 19.63 2.40
C GLU A 693 -20.81 20.47 1.43
N ALA A 694 -20.23 20.95 0.32
CA ALA A 694 -20.98 21.71 -0.68
C ALA A 694 -22.07 20.89 -1.39
N ILE A 695 -21.96 19.56 -1.41
CA ILE A 695 -22.94 18.65 -2.02
C ILE A 695 -23.92 18.10 -0.97
N LEU A 696 -23.40 17.59 0.15
CA LEU A 696 -24.16 16.88 1.18
C LEU A 696 -24.70 17.80 2.28
N GLY A 697 -23.97 18.85 2.65
CA GLY A 697 -24.30 19.77 3.75
C GLY A 697 -25.53 20.65 3.49
N ALA A 698 -26.09 20.61 2.27
CA ALA A 698 -27.33 21.30 1.94
C ALA A 698 -28.61 20.57 2.42
N SER A 699 -28.50 19.40 3.09
CA SER A 699 -29.63 18.45 3.20
C SER A 699 -30.07 18.00 4.60
N GLU A 700 -29.57 18.49 5.73
CA GLU A 700 -29.94 17.86 7.02
C GLU A 700 -30.81 18.65 8.01
N ASN A 701 -31.14 19.94 7.84
CA ASN A 701 -31.96 20.63 8.88
C ASN A 701 -32.93 21.74 8.43
N THR A 702 -33.37 21.77 7.16
CA THR A 702 -34.50 22.64 6.78
C THR A 702 -35.48 21.91 5.87
N PRO A 703 -36.80 21.96 6.15
CA PRO A 703 -37.80 21.38 5.26
C PRO A 703 -37.68 22.05 3.89
N ALA A 704 -37.78 21.23 2.85
CA ALA A 704 -37.71 21.61 1.45
C ALA A 704 -38.61 22.82 1.13
N THR A 705 -38.05 24.02 1.25
CA THR A 705 -38.43 25.17 0.47
C THR A 705 -37.40 25.25 -0.66
N PRO A 706 -37.83 25.29 -1.93
CA PRO A 706 -36.89 25.39 -3.04
C PRO A 706 -36.16 26.72 -2.87
N SER A 707 -34.90 26.66 -2.46
CA SER A 707 -34.11 27.88 -2.30
C SER A 707 -34.08 28.57 -3.66
N SER A 708 -34.56 29.80 -3.67
CA SER A 708 -34.73 30.67 -4.84
C SER A 708 -33.40 31.07 -5.51
N ASN A 709 -32.27 30.47 -5.10
CA ASN A 709 -30.94 30.64 -5.69
C ASN A 709 -30.34 29.25 -5.98
N GLY A 710 -30.55 28.74 -7.20
CA GLY A 710 -30.28 27.36 -7.64
C GLY A 710 -28.80 26.91 -7.63
N ARG A 711 -28.19 26.82 -6.44
CA ARG A 711 -26.83 26.31 -6.20
C ARG A 711 -26.86 24.81 -5.86
N GLY A 712 -27.37 24.00 -6.78
CA GLY A 712 -27.39 22.54 -6.64
C GLY A 712 -26.11 21.90 -7.15
N GLY A 713 -25.08 21.81 -6.30
CA GLY A 713 -23.91 20.95 -6.52
C GLY A 713 -22.57 21.65 -6.75
N ALA A 714 -21.53 20.84 -6.95
CA ALA A 714 -20.13 21.28 -6.99
C ALA A 714 -19.37 20.71 -8.20
N LEU A 715 -18.39 21.46 -8.68
CA LEU A 715 -17.49 21.11 -9.77
C LEU A 715 -16.07 20.97 -9.21
N LEU A 716 -15.46 19.80 -9.36
CA LEU A 716 -14.08 19.56 -8.96
C LEU A 716 -13.18 19.46 -10.19
N LEU A 717 -12.17 20.34 -10.27
CA LEU A 717 -11.12 20.29 -11.28
C LEU A 717 -9.88 19.63 -10.66
N SER A 718 -9.52 18.46 -11.18
CA SER A 718 -8.45 17.60 -10.65
C SER A 718 -7.52 17.13 -11.78
N VAL A 719 -6.43 16.48 -11.44
CA VAL A 719 -5.41 15.99 -12.39
C VAL A 719 -5.35 14.47 -12.37
N VAL A 720 -5.25 13.84 -13.54
CA VAL A 720 -5.02 12.39 -13.67
C VAL A 720 -3.64 12.04 -13.12
N GLY A 721 -3.57 11.02 -12.25
CA GLY A 721 -2.36 10.66 -11.49
C GLY A 721 -2.10 11.57 -10.28
N GLY A 722 -2.96 12.55 -10.01
CA GLY A 722 -2.95 13.33 -8.77
C GLY A 722 -3.51 12.55 -7.59
N LYS A 723 -3.32 13.06 -6.36
CA LYS A 723 -3.79 12.40 -5.11
C LYS A 723 -5.28 12.08 -5.16
N MET A 724 -6.05 13.03 -5.71
CA MET A 724 -7.51 12.98 -5.88
C MET A 724 -7.98 11.89 -6.85
N SER A 725 -7.14 11.53 -7.81
CA SER A 725 -7.40 10.49 -8.81
C SER A 725 -6.85 9.10 -8.44
N GLU A 726 -6.19 8.97 -7.29
CA GLU A 726 -5.58 7.71 -6.84
C GLU A 726 -6.15 7.19 -5.49
N GLY A 727 -6.39 8.08 -4.53
CA GLY A 727 -6.68 7.68 -3.14
C GLY A 727 -8.12 7.84 -2.66
N ILE A 728 -9.00 8.46 -3.44
CA ILE A 728 -10.30 8.95 -2.94
C ILE A 728 -11.49 8.27 -3.61
N ASN A 729 -12.55 8.09 -2.82
CA ASN A 729 -13.80 7.50 -3.23
C ASN A 729 -14.88 8.57 -3.40
N PHE A 730 -15.36 8.75 -4.63
CA PHE A 730 -16.55 9.55 -4.92
C PHE A 730 -17.75 8.60 -4.99
N SER A 731 -18.54 8.55 -3.94
CA SER A 731 -19.75 7.72 -3.88
C SER A 731 -21.01 8.54 -4.20
N ASP A 732 -21.93 7.94 -4.95
CA ASP A 732 -23.28 8.46 -5.17
C ASP A 732 -23.30 9.91 -5.67
N ARG A 733 -23.92 10.81 -4.89
CA ARG A 733 -24.11 12.23 -5.21
C ARG A 733 -22.79 13.00 -5.33
N LEU A 734 -21.71 12.48 -4.74
CA LEU A 734 -20.39 13.10 -4.82
C LEU A 734 -19.85 13.10 -6.26
N CYS A 735 -20.28 12.18 -7.13
CA CYS A 735 -19.89 12.22 -8.53
C CYS A 735 -20.93 11.56 -9.45
N ARG A 736 -21.79 12.38 -10.06
CA ARG A 736 -22.75 11.94 -11.07
C ARG A 736 -22.22 12.04 -12.49
N CYS A 737 -21.20 12.85 -12.73
CA CYS A 737 -20.51 12.91 -14.02
C CYS A 737 -18.99 13.00 -13.83
N VAL A 738 -18.25 12.09 -14.46
CA VAL A 738 -16.80 12.16 -14.62
C VAL A 738 -16.47 12.59 -16.04
N MET A 739 -15.65 13.63 -16.16
CA MET A 739 -15.10 14.06 -17.43
C MET A 739 -13.58 13.84 -17.43
N VAL A 740 -13.04 13.24 -18.48
CA VAL A 740 -11.58 13.12 -18.68
C VAL A 740 -11.19 13.95 -19.89
N VAL A 741 -10.42 15.01 -19.65
CA VAL A 741 -9.95 15.94 -20.68
C VAL A 741 -8.61 15.48 -21.21
N GLY A 742 -8.54 15.19 -22.51
CA GLY A 742 -7.33 14.74 -23.16
C GLY A 742 -6.87 13.34 -22.73
N LEU A 743 -5.67 12.99 -23.18
CA LEU A 743 -4.96 11.76 -22.81
C LEU A 743 -3.71 12.14 -22.01
N PRO A 744 -3.56 11.69 -20.75
CA PRO A 744 -2.44 12.01 -19.86
C PRO A 744 -1.17 11.23 -20.25
N TYR A 745 -0.71 11.44 -21.48
CA TYR A 745 0.49 10.83 -21.99
C TYR A 745 1.72 11.32 -21.20
N PRO A 746 2.55 10.40 -20.68
CA PRO A 746 3.80 10.78 -20.04
C PRO A 746 4.72 11.51 -21.02
N ASN A 747 5.61 12.37 -20.54
CA ASN A 747 6.49 13.11 -21.44
C ASN A 747 7.51 12.16 -22.12
N VAL A 748 7.35 11.90 -23.42
CA VAL A 748 8.26 11.04 -24.21
C VAL A 748 9.68 11.60 -24.22
N ALA A 749 9.83 12.93 -24.22
CA ALA A 749 11.14 13.58 -24.21
C ALA A 749 11.84 13.49 -22.85
N SER A 750 11.15 13.01 -21.81
CA SER A 750 11.81 12.76 -20.53
C SER A 750 12.82 11.61 -20.69
N PRO A 751 13.99 11.73 -20.05
CA PRO A 751 15.03 10.73 -20.20
C PRO A 751 14.61 9.39 -19.57
N GLU A 752 13.79 9.42 -18.52
CA GLU A 752 13.21 8.25 -17.88
C GLU A 752 12.36 7.42 -18.86
N TRP A 753 11.44 8.07 -19.59
CA TRP A 753 10.60 7.38 -20.56
C TRP A 753 11.38 6.94 -21.79
N THR A 754 12.34 7.74 -22.25
CA THR A 754 13.25 7.34 -23.34
C THR A 754 13.98 6.05 -22.98
N ALA A 755 14.54 5.97 -21.77
CA ALA A 755 15.24 4.79 -21.29
C ALA A 755 14.30 3.57 -21.10
N LYS A 756 13.07 3.77 -20.60
CA LYS A 756 12.06 2.70 -20.51
C LYS A 756 11.71 2.15 -21.90
N MET A 757 11.51 3.02 -22.89
CA MET A 757 11.20 2.62 -24.27
C MET A 757 12.35 1.83 -24.89
N GLU A 758 13.57 2.34 -24.79
CA GLU A 758 14.78 1.67 -25.30
C GLU A 758 14.98 0.30 -24.65
N TYR A 759 14.73 0.18 -23.34
CA TYR A 759 14.81 -1.08 -22.63
C TYR A 759 13.78 -2.11 -23.13
N ILE A 760 12.52 -1.69 -23.32
CA ILE A 760 11.46 -2.58 -23.83
C ILE A 760 11.78 -3.01 -25.25
N GLU A 761 12.27 -2.10 -26.10
CA GLU A 761 12.68 -2.43 -27.46
C GLU A 761 13.80 -3.47 -27.46
N THR A 762 14.87 -3.22 -26.69
CA THR A 762 16.03 -4.12 -26.60
C THR A 762 15.64 -5.49 -26.05
N THR A 763 14.85 -5.53 -24.98
CA THR A 763 14.40 -6.79 -24.36
C THR A 763 13.53 -7.61 -25.31
N THR A 764 12.63 -6.94 -26.05
CA THR A 764 11.75 -7.60 -27.02
C THR A 764 12.56 -8.15 -28.19
N ILE A 765 13.54 -7.39 -28.69
CA ILE A 765 14.45 -7.87 -29.74
C ILE A 765 15.18 -9.13 -29.25
N THR A 766 15.82 -9.08 -28.08
CA THR A 766 16.58 -10.22 -27.53
C THR A 766 15.70 -11.47 -27.37
N LYS A 767 14.44 -11.31 -26.95
CA LYS A 767 13.48 -12.43 -26.85
C LYS A 767 13.11 -13.01 -28.23
N LEU A 768 12.92 -12.16 -29.23
CA LEU A 768 12.52 -12.57 -30.59
C LEU A 768 13.69 -13.05 -31.46
N THR A 769 14.93 -12.76 -31.08
CA THR A 769 16.15 -13.21 -31.78
C THR A 769 16.92 -14.28 -31.00
N GLY A 770 16.42 -14.67 -29.83
CA GLY A 770 17.06 -15.63 -28.93
C GLY A 770 16.92 -17.08 -29.39
N PRO A 771 17.70 -18.01 -28.81
CA PRO A 771 17.72 -19.42 -29.21
C PRO A 771 16.38 -20.16 -29.01
N ASP A 772 15.54 -19.71 -28.06
CA ASP A 772 14.30 -20.41 -27.66
C ASP A 772 13.00 -19.85 -28.27
N GLY A 773 13.06 -18.93 -29.25
CA GLY A 773 11.85 -18.33 -29.82
C GLY A 773 12.02 -17.81 -31.24
N LEU A 774 11.48 -18.56 -32.21
CA LEU A 774 11.19 -18.19 -33.61
C LEU A 774 12.21 -17.19 -34.18
N ALA A 775 13.32 -17.70 -34.76
CA ALA A 775 14.36 -16.91 -35.42
C ALA A 775 13.79 -15.98 -36.50
N MET A 776 13.23 -14.85 -36.07
CA MET A 776 12.65 -13.84 -36.93
C MET A 776 13.77 -12.95 -37.46
N PRO A 777 13.66 -12.47 -38.71
CA PRO A 777 14.60 -11.48 -39.23
C PRO A 777 14.67 -10.26 -38.29
N LYS A 778 15.89 -9.79 -37.99
CA LYS A 778 16.15 -8.65 -37.10
C LYS A 778 15.31 -7.40 -37.44
N ALA A 779 15.00 -7.19 -38.72
CA ALA A 779 14.14 -6.11 -39.19
C ALA A 779 12.69 -6.22 -38.70
N GLN A 780 12.09 -7.42 -38.76
CA GLN A 780 10.74 -7.68 -38.25
C GLN A 780 10.71 -7.62 -36.72
N ALA A 781 11.72 -8.19 -36.06
CA ALA A 781 11.86 -8.10 -34.60
C ALA A 781 11.92 -6.65 -34.11
N THR A 782 12.63 -5.77 -34.84
CA THR A 782 12.73 -4.34 -34.52
C THR A 782 11.39 -3.61 -34.72
N ALA A 783 10.63 -3.96 -35.76
CA ALA A 783 9.30 -3.40 -35.97
C ALA A 783 8.31 -3.79 -34.87
N GLU A 784 8.30 -5.07 -34.47
CA GLU A 784 7.44 -5.55 -33.37
C GLU A 784 7.88 -4.97 -32.02
N ALA A 785 9.20 -4.80 -31.80
CA ALA A 785 9.74 -4.15 -30.60
C ALA A 785 9.28 -2.69 -30.46
N LYS A 786 9.33 -1.91 -31.55
CA LYS A 786 8.80 -0.53 -31.57
C LYS A 786 7.30 -0.47 -31.30
N LYS A 787 6.55 -1.45 -31.82
CA LYS A 787 5.12 -1.58 -31.56
C LYS A 787 4.84 -1.90 -30.09
N ALA A 788 5.59 -2.83 -29.49
CA ALA A 788 5.49 -3.17 -28.07
C ALA A 788 5.82 -1.97 -27.17
N ALA A 789 6.87 -1.20 -27.49
CA ALA A 789 7.23 0.02 -26.76
C ALA A 789 6.11 1.08 -26.83
N ARG A 790 5.58 1.34 -28.03
CA ARG A 790 4.41 2.22 -28.21
C ARG A 790 3.20 1.74 -27.42
N GLU A 791 2.94 0.43 -27.44
CA GLU A 791 1.82 -0.16 -26.72
C GLU A 791 1.96 0.02 -25.22
N PHE A 792 3.14 -0.23 -24.65
CA PHE A 792 3.44 0.02 -23.24
C PHE A 792 3.23 1.48 -22.84
N TYR A 793 3.70 2.42 -23.67
CA TYR A 793 3.51 3.86 -23.46
C TYR A 793 2.03 4.26 -23.43
N GLU A 794 1.24 3.71 -24.35
CA GLU A 794 -0.21 3.92 -24.38
C GLU A 794 -0.93 3.21 -23.22
N ASN A 795 -0.48 2.02 -22.81
CA ASN A 795 -1.06 1.28 -21.68
C ASN A 795 -0.87 2.05 -20.38
N ALA A 796 0.28 2.69 -20.17
CA ALA A 796 0.50 3.56 -19.01
C ALA A 796 -0.49 4.74 -18.97
N CYS A 797 -0.73 5.39 -20.10
CA CYS A 797 -1.74 6.46 -20.22
C CYS A 797 -3.15 5.94 -19.91
N MET A 798 -3.54 4.81 -20.50
CA MET A 798 -4.90 4.26 -20.33
C MET A 798 -5.15 3.69 -18.94
N ARG A 799 -4.13 3.12 -18.28
CA ARG A 799 -4.24 2.71 -16.87
C ARG A 799 -4.61 3.88 -15.96
N ALA A 800 -3.97 5.04 -16.14
CA ALA A 800 -4.28 6.23 -15.35
C ALA A 800 -5.70 6.78 -15.63
N VAL A 801 -6.13 6.76 -16.89
CA VAL A 801 -7.50 7.14 -17.29
C VAL A 801 -8.55 6.19 -16.68
N ASN A 802 -8.36 4.88 -16.85
CA ASN A 802 -9.27 3.85 -16.34
C ASN A 802 -9.38 3.92 -14.81
N GLN A 803 -8.28 4.20 -14.11
CA GLN A 803 -8.26 4.37 -12.66
C GLN A 803 -9.08 5.59 -12.22
N SER A 804 -9.03 6.69 -13.00
CA SER A 804 -9.78 7.90 -12.71
C SER A 804 -11.29 7.68 -12.92
N ILE A 805 -11.65 6.98 -14.01
CA ILE A 805 -13.04 6.66 -14.36
C ILE A 805 -13.68 5.68 -13.35
N GLY A 806 -12.94 4.64 -12.94
CA GLY A 806 -13.43 3.63 -11.99
C GLY A 806 -13.79 4.19 -10.60
N ARG A 807 -13.58 5.48 -10.34
CA ARG A 807 -13.94 6.09 -9.06
C ARG A 807 -15.38 6.49 -8.93
N ALA A 808 -16.05 6.74 -10.06
CA ALA A 808 -17.39 7.29 -10.11
C ALA A 808 -18.46 6.32 -9.63
N ILE A 809 -18.20 5.01 -9.67
CA ILE A 809 -19.24 4.00 -9.45
C ILE A 809 -18.80 2.98 -8.42
N ARG A 810 -19.68 2.72 -7.44
CA ARG A 810 -19.31 1.97 -6.23
C ARG A 810 -20.18 0.78 -5.87
N HIS A 811 -21.42 0.73 -6.33
CA HIS A 811 -22.29 -0.42 -6.10
C HIS A 811 -23.25 -0.61 -7.26
N ARG A 812 -23.96 -1.75 -7.25
CA ARG A 812 -24.90 -2.14 -8.31
C ARG A 812 -25.97 -1.09 -8.62
N GLY A 813 -26.47 -0.42 -7.58
CA GLY A 813 -27.52 0.60 -7.68
C GLY A 813 -27.02 2.00 -8.06
N ASP A 814 -25.70 2.22 -8.12
CA ASP A 814 -25.13 3.52 -8.42
C ASP A 814 -25.22 3.82 -9.93
N TYR A 815 -25.19 5.11 -10.28
CA TYR A 815 -25.27 5.57 -11.66
C TYR A 815 -24.41 6.81 -11.89
N ALA A 816 -23.75 6.86 -13.05
CA ALA A 816 -22.90 7.96 -13.43
C ALA A 816 -22.81 8.11 -14.96
N ALA A 817 -22.57 9.34 -15.38
CA ALA A 817 -22.17 9.66 -16.75
C ALA A 817 -20.64 9.76 -16.84
N ILE A 818 -20.06 9.25 -17.92
CA ILE A 818 -18.62 9.30 -18.21
C ILE A 818 -18.45 9.99 -19.57
N VAL A 819 -17.76 11.12 -19.58
CA VAL A 819 -17.49 11.89 -20.80
C VAL A 819 -15.99 11.91 -21.07
N LEU A 820 -15.59 11.34 -22.20
CA LEU A 820 -14.19 11.30 -22.65
C LEU A 820 -13.97 12.39 -23.69
N VAL A 821 -13.21 13.43 -23.35
CA VAL A 821 -13.06 14.64 -24.16
C VAL A 821 -11.71 14.62 -24.88
N ASP A 822 -11.67 13.96 -26.04
CA ASP A 822 -10.58 14.01 -27.02
C ASP A 822 -11.02 13.23 -28.27
N SER A 823 -10.72 13.73 -29.46
CA SER A 823 -10.98 13.03 -30.73
C SER A 823 -10.32 11.64 -30.78
N ARG A 824 -9.16 11.47 -30.13
CA ARG A 824 -8.41 10.21 -30.10
C ARG A 824 -9.15 9.07 -29.39
N TYR A 825 -10.05 9.36 -28.45
CA TYR A 825 -10.90 8.32 -27.83
C TYR A 825 -11.86 7.65 -28.82
N SER A 826 -12.08 8.25 -30.01
CA SER A 826 -12.87 7.63 -31.08
C SER A 826 -12.07 6.59 -31.88
N THR A 827 -10.75 6.50 -31.67
CA THR A 827 -9.89 5.55 -32.40
C THR A 827 -9.99 4.17 -31.79
N ASP A 828 -10.17 3.14 -32.63
CA ASP A 828 -10.30 1.74 -32.23
C ASP A 828 -9.14 1.27 -31.33
N ARG A 829 -7.89 1.71 -31.62
CA ARG A 829 -6.71 1.39 -30.78
C ARG A 829 -6.86 1.81 -29.31
N ILE A 830 -7.46 2.97 -29.05
CA ILE A 830 -7.66 3.49 -27.69
C ILE A 830 -8.91 2.89 -27.07
N GLN A 831 -9.99 2.73 -27.85
CA GLN A 831 -11.23 2.12 -27.38
C GLN A 831 -11.00 0.69 -26.89
N ARG A 832 -10.16 -0.11 -27.58
CA ARG A 832 -9.85 -1.47 -27.13
C ARG A 832 -9.18 -1.54 -25.75
N LYS A 833 -8.50 -0.46 -25.32
CA LYS A 833 -7.83 -0.35 -24.01
C LYS A 833 -8.74 0.13 -22.89
N LEU A 834 -9.97 0.52 -23.20
CA LEU A 834 -11.00 0.80 -22.19
C LEU A 834 -11.55 -0.54 -21.65
N PRO A 835 -11.90 -0.60 -20.35
CA PRO A 835 -12.55 -1.74 -19.74
C PRO A 835 -13.80 -2.16 -20.51
N LYS A 836 -14.05 -3.47 -20.57
CA LYS A 836 -15.18 -4.03 -21.34
C LYS A 836 -16.52 -3.39 -20.96
N TRP A 837 -16.78 -3.17 -19.67
CA TRP A 837 -18.03 -2.56 -19.20
C TRP A 837 -18.23 -1.11 -19.65
N ILE A 838 -17.15 -0.35 -19.88
CA ILE A 838 -17.23 0.99 -20.46
C ILE A 838 -17.52 0.90 -21.95
N ARG A 839 -16.80 0.02 -22.67
CA ARG A 839 -17.01 -0.19 -24.11
C ARG A 839 -18.43 -0.65 -24.42
N ASP A 840 -18.97 -1.54 -23.60
CA ASP A 840 -20.36 -2.01 -23.70
C ASP A 840 -21.39 -0.90 -23.41
N GLY A 841 -21.01 0.11 -22.61
CA GLY A 841 -21.82 1.29 -22.31
C GLY A 841 -21.65 2.44 -23.30
N MET A 842 -20.64 2.39 -24.17
CA MET A 842 -20.54 3.28 -25.32
C MET A 842 -21.64 2.86 -26.29
N GLY A 843 -22.67 3.70 -26.45
CA GLY A 843 -23.73 3.45 -27.43
C GLY A 843 -23.11 3.14 -28.80
N VAL A 844 -23.68 2.17 -29.52
CA VAL A 844 -23.29 1.90 -30.90
C VAL A 844 -23.37 3.23 -31.65
N PRO A 845 -22.28 3.73 -32.26
CA PRO A 845 -22.36 4.95 -33.04
C PRO A 845 -23.29 4.65 -34.21
N GLU A 846 -24.54 5.11 -34.13
CA GLU A 846 -25.33 5.28 -35.34
C GLU A 846 -24.47 6.10 -36.30
N LYS A 847 -24.29 5.59 -37.52
CA LYS A 847 -23.43 6.17 -38.57
C LYS A 847 -23.98 7.52 -39.07
N SER A 848 -24.23 8.47 -38.16
CA SER A 848 -24.50 9.86 -38.46
C SER A 848 -23.29 10.68 -38.01
N SER A 849 -22.86 11.61 -38.87
CA SER A 849 -21.69 12.48 -38.65
C SER A 849 -21.78 13.40 -37.43
N ASN A 850 -22.89 13.34 -36.67
CA ASN A 850 -23.23 14.23 -35.56
C ASN A 850 -23.22 13.55 -34.18
N SER A 851 -22.93 12.23 -34.10
CA SER A 851 -23.01 11.50 -32.84
C SER A 851 -21.98 11.99 -31.81
N ASN A 852 -20.72 12.24 -32.17
CA ASN A 852 -19.67 12.52 -31.16
C ASN A 852 -19.54 14.00 -30.78
N MET A 853 -20.61 14.77 -30.95
CA MET A 853 -20.65 16.24 -30.76
C MET A 853 -21.40 16.63 -29.49
N LEU A 854 -21.19 17.87 -29.02
CA LEU A 854 -21.83 18.40 -27.80
C LEU A 854 -23.36 18.34 -27.84
N GLY A 855 -23.98 18.59 -29.00
CA GLY A 855 -25.44 18.50 -29.14
C GLY A 855 -25.99 17.09 -28.84
N GLY A 856 -25.33 16.05 -29.37
CA GLY A 856 -25.69 14.66 -29.09
C GLY A 856 -25.46 14.28 -27.63
N LEU A 857 -24.34 14.72 -27.05
CA LEU A 857 -24.02 14.52 -25.63
C LEU A 857 -25.11 15.10 -24.73
N MET A 858 -25.55 16.34 -24.98
CA MET A 858 -26.54 17.01 -24.16
C MET A 858 -27.90 16.31 -24.22
N GLY A 859 -28.29 15.79 -25.40
CA GLY A 859 -29.49 14.98 -25.55
C GLY A 859 -29.44 13.67 -24.74
N ALA A 860 -28.32 12.95 -24.83
CA ALA A 860 -28.09 11.71 -24.10
C ALA A 860 -28.04 11.91 -22.58
N LEU A 861 -27.28 12.89 -22.10
CA LEU A 861 -27.20 13.23 -20.67
C LEU A 861 -28.56 13.69 -20.12
N GLY A 862 -29.27 14.53 -20.87
CA GLY A 862 -30.59 15.02 -20.48
C GLY A 862 -31.64 13.91 -20.42
N ALA A 863 -31.61 12.94 -21.33
CA ALA A 863 -32.47 11.76 -21.26
C ALA A 863 -32.11 10.89 -20.04
N PHE A 864 -30.83 10.56 -19.89
CA PHE A 864 -30.33 9.70 -18.82
C PHE A 864 -30.68 10.22 -17.41
N PHE A 865 -30.38 11.48 -17.09
CA PHE A 865 -30.67 12.01 -15.76
C PHE A 865 -32.16 12.27 -15.51
N ARG A 866 -32.97 12.48 -16.56
CA ARG A 866 -34.43 12.54 -16.40
C ARG A 866 -35.02 11.18 -16.05
N GLU A 867 -34.59 10.13 -16.73
CA GLU A 867 -35.00 8.75 -16.44
C GLU A 867 -34.61 8.36 -15.01
N LYS A 868 -33.39 8.67 -14.56
CA LYS A 868 -32.97 8.36 -13.17
C LYS A 868 -33.73 9.17 -12.12
N ARG A 869 -34.03 10.45 -12.38
CA ARG A 869 -34.85 11.26 -11.47
C ARG A 869 -36.29 10.72 -11.36
N GLN A 870 -36.82 10.13 -12.43
CA GLN A 870 -38.15 9.48 -12.40
C GLN A 870 -38.15 8.14 -11.64
N LEU A 871 -36.99 7.50 -11.46
CA LEU A 871 -36.85 6.26 -10.69
C LEU A 871 -36.54 6.51 -9.21
N GLU A 872 -36.05 7.70 -8.85
CA GLU A 872 -35.80 8.14 -7.47
C GLU A 872 -37.05 8.70 -6.77
N HIS A 873 -38.07 9.08 -7.54
CA HIS A 873 -39.41 9.48 -7.08
C HIS A 873 -40.39 8.31 -7.23
#